data_AF-A0A432RJA3-F1
#
_entry.id   AF-A0A432RJA3-F1
#
_cell.length_a   1.000
_cell.length_b   1.000
_cell.length_c   1.000
_cell.angle_alpha   90.00
_cell.angle_beta   90.00
_cell.angle_gamma   90.00
#
_symmetry.space_group_name_H-M   'P 1'
#
loop_
_entity.id
_entity.type
_entity.pdbx_description
1 polymer ?
#
loop_
_entity_poly.entity_id
_entity_poly.type
_entity_poly.pdbx_seq_one_letter_code
_entity_poly.pdbx_strand_id
1 'polypeptide(L)'
;MKNRSEAFLPGLVLISLLVGCVPSRQPIQPNTYQLEASEARDLITAGRHESAARLYVQLVARTAEPIRSHFRYLAAESFYRAGRIGAARKHADAVKPRKLSPTARSLLTLLYGNIFLAQRQPEKTLGRLRSLWLSDMAGDLRLDYHRQQAKALSMTANHIESARQYILAEGLTRDANQIVQGHDKIIEELSAASVDSLQQSTNFKLKALRGWVALTLILRRPSGQANFNKQILDWKLTFPNHPANASETVTRLGNAIRKKDQGQSADAETRSLDPSFELAEYMRQAKISALLGNQVASARNYILAETLLPEPSKTNQIQSSIVDQLSKLPRTKLLWMQTDSADTLSGWMALTLILKESHLDQLERDQQLQAWALKYPRHPANVQRLGSNSKSDPGSLDRNDAIGVILPLSGPYQKAGEAIRQGILIARRYNQDSVPVRFYNSDLTDSSKLYRHVVDEGASMMIGPLNKKTLAELVTDNRLTIPVLALNQIPDFSAKNLYQFGLNPEDEVEQVVNRAWFRGYHRALVLTPDNEQGQRLASVFSKRWSQLGGDIIHSQTYSPKVTEYGPPVKRLLGIKEDPKAQDSETPYPELEEGRIRTDFIFLVATPPQARLIKSMLNYFNAGKLTVYSTSKVYSGHENPIEDRDLSGLVFCDIPWLFESETLDAPSLGTVLENWQGPSTHFIRLTALGFDAYNLLPHLPRLQSDRNEAYSGVTGGLSLTANRHVRRQLVCAEFKNGHPVLQRLSPALR
;
A
#
# COMPACT_ATOMS: atom_id res chain seq x y z
N MET A 1 1.92 74.22 56.01
CA MET A 1 3.12 75.03 55.67
C MET A 1 3.61 74.59 54.31
N LYS A 2 3.67 75.56 53.38
CA LYS A 2 4.64 75.79 52.28
C LYS A 2 5.18 74.54 51.57
N ASN A 3 5.27 74.42 50.25
CA ASN A 3 5.27 75.31 49.07
C ASN A 3 5.77 74.32 47.97
N ARG A 4 5.59 74.43 46.66
CA ARG A 4 5.14 75.40 45.65
C ARG A 4 5.20 74.58 44.33
N SER A 5 4.16 74.58 43.48
CA SER A 5 4.06 75.37 42.23
C SER A 5 5.28 75.21 41.31
N GLU A 6 5.14 74.91 40.01
CA GLU A 6 4.55 75.73 38.94
C GLU A 6 4.29 74.83 37.71
N ALA A 7 3.10 74.83 37.08
CA ALA A 7 2.48 75.83 36.20
C ALA A 7 2.99 75.76 34.73
N PHE A 8 2.08 75.45 33.78
CA PHE A 8 1.66 76.31 32.66
C PHE A 8 0.90 75.51 31.57
N LEU A 9 -0.38 75.85 31.36
CA LEU A 9 -1.14 75.70 30.11
C LEU A 9 -0.98 77.01 29.31
N PRO A 10 -1.09 77.08 27.96
CA PRO A 10 -2.38 76.88 27.28
C PRO A 10 -2.33 76.42 25.79
N GLY A 11 -3.50 76.17 25.18
CA GLY A 11 -3.69 76.32 23.72
C GLY A 11 -4.46 75.22 23.00
N LEU A 12 -5.77 75.43 22.80
CA LEU A 12 -6.70 74.67 21.96
C LEU A 12 -6.32 74.63 20.46
N VAL A 13 -6.71 73.56 19.74
CA VAL A 13 -7.62 73.54 18.56
C VAL A 13 -7.51 72.23 17.72
N LEU A 14 -8.67 71.57 17.57
CA LEU A 14 -9.23 70.70 16.50
C LEU A 14 -8.41 69.63 15.71
N ILE A 15 -9.01 68.42 15.70
CA ILE A 15 -9.28 67.48 14.58
C ILE A 15 -8.10 66.93 13.75
N SER A 16 -7.88 65.62 13.79
CA SER A 16 -7.99 64.73 12.61
C SER A 16 -7.64 63.27 12.90
N LEU A 17 -8.41 62.39 12.26
CA LEU A 17 -8.20 60.94 12.11
C LEU A 17 -6.80 60.61 11.60
N LEU A 18 -6.05 59.76 12.31
CA LEU A 18 -5.07 58.87 11.68
C LEU A 18 -4.96 57.54 12.44
N VAL A 19 -5.54 56.53 11.79
CA VAL A 19 -5.26 55.09 11.81
C VAL A 19 -3.98 54.71 12.57
N GLY A 20 -4.14 54.26 13.80
CA GLY A 20 -3.13 53.44 14.46
C GLY A 20 -3.16 52.04 13.85
N CYS A 21 -2.14 51.70 13.06
CA CYS A 21 -1.88 50.33 12.63
C CYS A 21 -1.66 49.43 13.86
N VAL A 22 -2.74 48.83 14.36
CA VAL A 22 -2.65 47.57 15.09
C VAL A 22 -2.36 46.50 14.04
N PRO A 23 -1.25 45.72 14.13
CA PRO A 23 -1.09 44.58 13.25
C PRO A 23 -2.20 43.59 13.60
N SER A 24 -3.21 43.54 12.75
CA SER A 24 -4.27 42.56 12.77
C SER A 24 -3.63 41.18 12.77
N ARG A 25 -3.83 40.42 13.86
CA ARG A 25 -3.58 38.97 13.85
C ARG A 25 -4.57 38.37 12.86
N GLN A 26 -4.12 38.18 11.62
CA GLN A 26 -4.85 37.39 10.65
C GLN A 26 -5.10 35.99 11.23
N PRO A 27 -6.31 35.42 11.04
CA PRO A 27 -6.54 34.01 11.31
C PRO A 27 -5.65 33.17 10.39
N ILE A 28 -4.92 32.22 10.97
CA ILE A 28 -3.98 31.33 10.27
C ILE A 28 -4.77 30.45 9.28
N GLN A 29 -4.57 30.64 7.98
CA GLN A 29 -5.16 29.78 6.94
C GLN A 29 -4.50 28.38 6.92
N PRO A 30 -5.25 27.27 6.79
CA PRO A 30 -4.68 25.91 6.84
C PRO A 30 -3.83 25.49 5.62
N ASN A 31 -3.89 26.24 4.52
CA ASN A 31 -3.31 25.85 3.21
C ASN A 31 -1.96 26.49 2.86
N THR A 32 -1.40 27.38 3.70
CA THR A 32 -0.30 28.27 3.27
C THR A 32 1.11 27.65 3.28
N TYR A 33 1.28 26.43 3.82
CA TYR A 33 2.60 25.79 3.95
C TYR A 33 2.62 24.32 3.52
N GLN A 34 1.45 23.76 3.16
CA GLN A 34 1.32 22.32 2.91
C GLN A 34 1.94 21.90 1.58
N LEU A 35 1.86 22.77 0.57
CA LEU A 35 2.43 22.54 -0.75
C LEU A 35 3.96 22.58 -0.70
N GLU A 36 4.54 23.62 -0.08
CA GLU A 36 6.00 23.74 0.10
C GLU A 36 6.55 22.66 1.04
N ALA A 37 5.79 22.27 2.07
CA ALA A 37 6.17 21.13 2.90
C ALA A 37 6.07 19.81 2.13
N SER A 38 5.21 19.70 1.11
CA SER A 38 5.15 18.52 0.21
C SER A 38 6.34 18.52 -0.74
N GLU A 39 6.66 19.65 -1.35
CA GLU A 39 7.84 19.82 -2.19
C GLU A 39 9.13 19.49 -1.42
N ALA A 40 9.22 19.91 -0.14
CA ALA A 40 10.34 19.55 0.72
C ALA A 40 10.44 18.02 0.96
N ARG A 41 9.31 17.30 0.98
CA ARG A 41 9.27 15.84 1.08
C ARG A 41 9.69 15.18 -0.23
N ASP A 42 9.26 15.71 -1.36
CA ASP A 42 9.65 15.20 -2.69
C ASP A 42 11.16 15.35 -2.92
N LEU A 43 11.73 16.49 -2.49
CA LEU A 43 13.17 16.71 -2.47
C LEU A 43 13.92 15.69 -1.60
N ILE A 44 13.34 15.26 -0.47
CA ILE A 44 13.93 14.19 0.35
C ILE A 44 13.91 12.85 -0.40
N THR A 45 12.81 12.51 -1.06
CA THR A 45 12.72 11.25 -1.84
C THR A 45 13.66 11.24 -3.04
N ALA A 46 13.93 12.40 -3.62
CA ALA A 46 14.92 12.58 -4.68
C ALA A 46 16.38 12.67 -4.17
N GLY A 47 16.63 12.49 -2.86
CA GLY A 47 17.96 12.56 -2.25
C GLY A 47 18.52 13.98 -2.09
N ARG A 48 17.76 15.03 -2.43
CA ARG A 48 18.15 16.45 -2.37
C ARG A 48 17.91 17.04 -0.97
N HIS A 49 18.59 16.49 0.03
CA HIS A 49 18.36 16.82 1.44
C HIS A 49 18.70 18.26 1.83
N GLU A 50 19.72 18.89 1.23
CA GLU A 50 20.06 20.28 1.55
C GLU A 50 18.98 21.26 1.04
N SER A 51 18.44 21.01 -0.16
CA SER A 51 17.34 21.81 -0.73
C SER A 51 16.09 21.70 0.14
N ALA A 52 15.73 20.48 0.56
CA ALA A 52 14.62 20.25 1.48
C ALA A 52 14.82 20.99 2.82
N ALA A 53 16.04 20.95 3.37
CA ALA A 53 16.37 21.63 4.62
C ALA A 53 16.16 23.16 4.51
N ARG A 54 16.62 23.78 3.42
CA ARG A 54 16.43 25.23 3.18
C ARG A 54 14.95 25.59 3.08
N LEU A 55 14.15 24.76 2.42
CA LEU A 55 12.71 24.98 2.30
C LEU A 55 12.02 24.91 3.67
N TYR A 56 12.35 23.93 4.51
CA TYR A 56 11.86 23.89 5.89
C TYR A 56 12.30 25.11 6.72
N VAL A 57 13.51 25.63 6.53
CA VAL A 57 13.96 26.86 7.20
C VAL A 57 13.11 28.07 6.81
N GLN A 58 12.72 28.20 5.53
CA GLN A 58 11.82 29.25 5.08
C GLN A 58 10.45 29.14 5.76
N LEU A 59 9.93 27.92 5.90
CA LEU A 59 8.68 27.65 6.60
C LEU A 59 8.75 28.00 8.09
N VAL A 60 9.90 27.79 8.74
CA VAL A 60 10.10 28.15 10.16
C VAL A 60 9.92 29.65 10.42
N ALA A 61 10.35 30.50 9.49
CA ALA A 61 10.23 31.95 9.64
C ALA A 61 8.78 32.45 9.60
N ARG A 62 7.90 31.69 8.93
CA ARG A 62 6.51 32.09 8.65
C ARG A 62 5.47 31.38 9.52
N THR A 63 5.86 30.34 10.25
CA THR A 63 4.94 29.50 11.03
C THR A 63 4.97 29.84 12.51
N ALA A 64 3.88 29.57 13.25
CA ALA A 64 3.80 29.72 14.71
C ALA A 64 3.97 28.38 15.45
N GLU A 65 4.17 28.41 16.78
CA GLU A 65 4.19 27.16 17.58
C GLU A 65 2.79 26.52 17.60
N PRO A 66 2.67 25.17 17.56
CA PRO A 66 3.72 24.15 17.64
C PRO A 66 4.37 23.77 16.29
N ILE A 67 3.79 24.21 15.17
CA ILE A 67 4.22 23.88 13.80
C ILE A 67 5.66 24.33 13.53
N ARG A 68 6.03 25.52 14.03
CA ARG A 68 7.39 26.05 13.95
C ARG A 68 8.42 25.09 14.53
N SER A 69 8.16 24.49 15.69
CA SER A 69 9.07 23.52 16.31
C SER A 69 9.16 22.22 15.51
N HIS A 70 8.06 21.79 14.88
CA HIS A 70 8.05 20.63 13.98
C HIS A 70 8.88 20.87 12.71
N PHE A 71 8.72 22.01 12.03
CA PHE A 71 9.54 22.34 10.86
C PHE A 71 11.02 22.59 11.22
N ARG A 72 11.33 23.10 12.42
CA ARG A 72 12.71 23.18 12.91
C ARG A 72 13.35 21.80 13.05
N TYR A 73 12.60 20.82 13.57
CA TYR A 73 13.05 19.44 13.63
C TYR A 73 13.30 18.87 12.22
N LEU A 74 12.37 19.04 11.28
CA LEU A 74 12.51 18.54 9.90
C LEU A 74 13.67 19.20 9.15
N ALA A 75 13.90 20.50 9.36
CA ALA A 75 15.07 21.20 8.84
C ALA A 75 16.37 20.61 9.42
N ALA A 76 16.42 20.39 10.73
CA ALA A 76 17.59 19.80 11.40
C ALA A 76 17.90 18.39 10.90
N GLU A 77 16.88 17.53 10.75
CA GLU A 77 17.03 16.17 10.21
C GLU A 77 17.52 16.21 8.76
N SER A 78 16.94 17.09 7.94
CA SER A 78 17.33 17.22 6.53
C SER A 78 18.76 17.74 6.38
N PHE A 79 19.20 18.70 7.19
CA PHE A 79 20.60 19.14 7.21
C PHE A 79 21.55 18.03 7.67
N TYR A 80 21.14 17.18 8.62
CA TYR A 80 21.94 16.05 9.04
C TYR A 80 22.12 15.05 7.89
N ARG A 81 21.04 14.68 7.20
CA ARG A 81 21.09 13.78 6.03
C ARG A 81 21.90 14.38 4.86
N ALA A 82 21.94 15.71 4.74
CA ALA A 82 22.80 16.42 3.80
C ALA A 82 24.28 16.51 4.22
N GLY A 83 24.67 15.92 5.36
CA GLY A 83 26.04 15.99 5.89
C GLY A 83 26.40 17.34 6.54
N ARG A 84 25.45 18.28 6.67
CA ARG A 84 25.66 19.62 7.22
C ARG A 84 25.47 19.63 8.74
N ILE A 85 26.36 18.97 9.47
CA ILE A 85 26.24 18.69 10.91
C ILE A 85 26.11 19.97 11.76
N GLY A 86 26.86 21.03 11.45
CA GLY A 86 26.77 22.30 12.16
C GLY A 86 25.40 22.98 12.01
N ALA A 87 24.83 22.96 10.80
CA ALA A 87 23.49 23.48 10.53
C ALA A 87 22.42 22.62 11.21
N ALA A 88 22.55 21.29 11.12
CA ALA A 88 21.66 20.35 11.81
C ALA A 88 21.60 20.64 13.32
N ARG A 89 22.76 20.83 13.96
CA ARG A 89 22.83 21.17 15.39
C ARG A 89 22.19 22.51 15.70
N LYS A 90 22.51 23.56 14.93
CA LYS A 90 21.91 24.90 15.09
C LYS A 90 20.38 24.85 15.05
N HIS A 91 19.80 24.11 14.11
CA HIS A 91 18.35 24.00 13.97
C HIS A 91 17.72 23.10 15.03
N ALA A 92 18.39 22.01 15.44
CA ALA A 92 17.96 21.16 16.54
C ALA A 92 17.90 21.92 17.88
N ASP A 93 18.93 22.71 18.20
CA ASP A 93 19.02 23.53 19.42
C ASP A 93 17.91 24.60 19.49
N ALA A 94 17.39 24.99 18.34
CA ALA A 94 16.32 25.96 18.22
C ALA A 94 14.91 25.34 18.39
N VAL A 95 14.76 24.02 18.47
CA VAL A 95 13.48 23.33 18.65
C VAL A 95 13.02 23.46 20.11
N LYS A 96 11.73 23.74 20.36
CA LYS A 96 11.16 23.72 21.72
C LYS A 96 10.57 22.33 22.02
N PRO A 97 11.21 21.47 22.84
CA PRO A 97 10.77 20.08 22.99
C PRO A 97 9.36 19.96 23.57
N ARG A 98 8.95 20.86 24.47
CA ARG A 98 7.58 20.89 25.03
C ARG A 98 6.49 21.19 24.01
N LYS A 99 6.85 21.67 22.80
CA LYS A 99 5.93 21.96 21.70
C LYS A 99 5.87 20.81 20.67
N LEU A 100 6.65 19.74 20.87
CA LEU A 100 6.62 18.54 20.05
C LEU A 100 5.74 17.45 20.67
N SER A 101 5.22 16.55 19.83
CA SER A 101 4.57 15.31 20.28
C SER A 101 5.57 14.40 21.03
N PRO A 102 5.12 13.45 21.86
CA PRO A 102 6.00 12.48 22.52
C PRO A 102 6.96 11.77 21.54
N THR A 103 6.44 11.25 20.42
CA THR A 103 7.26 10.58 19.40
C THR A 103 8.27 11.53 18.75
N ALA A 104 7.88 12.77 18.43
CA ALA A 104 8.79 13.75 17.84
C ALA A 104 9.89 14.20 18.82
N ARG A 105 9.63 14.20 20.14
CA ARG A 105 10.67 14.41 21.16
C ARG A 105 11.69 13.26 21.18
N SER A 106 11.23 12.03 21.03
CA SER A 106 12.13 10.87 20.95
C SER A 106 13.00 10.92 19.71
N LEU A 107 12.40 11.24 18.56
CA LEU A 107 13.12 11.44 17.29
C LEU A 107 14.15 12.57 17.36
N LEU A 108 13.79 13.71 17.97
CA LEU A 108 14.75 14.80 18.21
C LEU A 108 15.92 14.32 19.08
N THR A 109 15.67 13.48 20.08
CA THR A 109 16.71 12.95 20.97
C THR A 109 17.66 11.99 20.22
N LEU A 110 17.12 11.13 19.36
CA LEU A 110 17.90 10.26 18.47
C LEU A 110 18.69 11.06 17.41
N LEU A 111 18.13 12.16 16.90
CA LEU A 111 18.84 13.08 16.00
C LEU A 111 20.05 13.73 16.70
N TYR A 112 19.89 14.16 17.94
CA TYR A 112 21.02 14.67 18.73
C TYR A 112 22.11 13.61 18.93
N GLY A 113 21.74 12.35 19.21
CA GLY A 113 22.70 11.27 19.31
C GLY A 113 23.50 11.07 18.03
N ASN A 114 22.82 11.08 16.88
CA ASN A 114 23.43 11.04 15.55
C ASN A 114 24.37 12.24 15.25
N ILE A 115 23.97 13.45 15.64
CA ILE A 115 24.79 14.67 15.51
C ILE A 115 26.06 14.56 16.36
N PHE A 116 25.94 14.17 17.63
CA PHE A 116 27.09 14.03 18.53
C PHE A 116 28.03 12.90 18.09
N LEU A 117 27.50 11.79 17.58
CA LEU A 117 28.30 10.72 16.97
C LEU A 117 29.09 11.23 15.75
N ALA A 118 28.46 12.01 14.87
CA ALA A 118 29.14 12.62 13.72
C ALA A 118 30.23 13.61 14.15
N GLN A 119 30.05 14.28 15.29
CA GLN A 119 31.03 15.20 15.89
C GLN A 119 32.09 14.51 16.75
N ARG A 120 32.08 13.17 16.82
CA ARG A 120 32.94 12.37 17.71
C ARG A 120 32.83 12.73 19.19
N GLN A 121 31.61 12.99 19.67
CA GLN A 121 31.30 13.30 21.08
C GLN A 121 30.44 12.19 21.73
N PRO A 122 31.00 10.97 21.92
CA PRO A 122 30.22 9.80 22.32
C PRO A 122 29.59 9.91 23.72
N GLU A 123 30.23 10.60 24.67
CA GLU A 123 29.70 10.79 26.04
C GLU A 123 28.41 11.62 26.01
N LYS A 124 28.35 12.62 25.12
CA LYS A 124 27.13 13.42 24.93
C LYS A 124 26.02 12.61 24.28
N THR A 125 26.35 11.72 23.34
CA THR A 125 25.38 10.76 22.80
C THR A 125 24.81 9.89 23.91
N LEU A 126 25.66 9.26 24.72
CA LEU A 126 25.23 8.38 25.81
C LEU A 126 24.39 9.14 26.85
N GLY A 127 24.82 10.34 27.25
CA GLY A 127 24.08 11.19 28.18
C GLY A 127 22.70 11.58 27.63
N ARG A 128 22.62 11.90 26.34
CA ARG A 128 21.36 12.29 25.69
C ARG A 128 20.38 11.13 25.57
N LEU A 129 20.86 9.94 25.19
CA LEU A 129 20.04 8.74 25.03
C LEU A 129 19.46 8.21 26.35
N ARG A 130 20.11 8.44 27.50
CA ARG A 130 19.58 8.02 28.83
C ARG A 130 18.22 8.63 29.19
N SER A 131 17.84 9.73 28.55
CA SER A 131 16.56 10.40 28.79
C SER A 131 15.35 9.70 28.14
N LEU A 132 15.59 8.63 27.37
CA LEU A 132 14.58 7.92 26.59
C LEU A 132 14.03 6.70 27.34
N TRP A 133 12.71 6.57 27.39
CA TRP A 133 12.01 5.39 27.92
C TRP A 133 11.72 4.41 26.79
N LEU A 134 12.40 3.25 26.81
CA LEU A 134 12.33 2.26 25.73
C LEU A 134 10.96 1.59 25.58
N SER A 135 10.19 1.45 26.67
CA SER A 135 8.85 0.82 26.66
C SER A 135 7.86 1.55 25.76
N ASP A 136 8.04 2.87 25.61
CA ASP A 136 7.06 3.75 24.96
C ASP A 136 7.39 3.98 23.48
N MET A 137 8.39 3.26 22.96
CA MET A 137 8.93 3.44 21.61
C MET A 137 8.56 2.31 20.66
N ALA A 138 8.27 2.69 19.41
CA ALA A 138 8.16 1.76 18.29
C ALA A 138 9.47 0.96 18.10
N GLY A 139 9.36 -0.25 17.51
CA GLY A 139 10.47 -1.20 17.44
C GLY A 139 11.66 -0.73 16.60
N ASP A 140 11.40 0.04 15.54
CA ASP A 140 12.38 0.70 14.68
C ASP A 140 13.16 1.79 15.42
N LEU A 141 12.50 2.60 16.24
CA LEU A 141 13.18 3.62 17.06
C LEU A 141 14.05 2.99 18.16
N ARG A 142 13.62 1.85 18.72
CA ARG A 142 14.43 1.06 19.65
C ARG A 142 15.65 0.44 18.97
N LEU A 143 15.51 -0.01 17.72
CA LEU A 143 16.62 -0.51 16.91
C LEU A 143 17.69 0.57 16.72
N ASP A 144 17.27 1.78 16.32
CA ASP A 144 18.18 2.92 16.13
C ASP A 144 18.84 3.37 17.44
N TYR A 145 18.09 3.38 18.55
CA TYR A 145 18.62 3.65 19.88
C TYR A 145 19.80 2.72 20.22
N HIS A 146 19.61 1.40 20.09
CA HIS A 146 20.65 0.43 20.43
C HIS A 146 21.87 0.56 19.51
N ARG A 147 21.66 0.82 18.21
CA ARG A 147 22.76 1.06 17.27
C ARG A 147 23.57 2.31 17.59
N GLN A 148 22.91 3.41 17.95
CA GLN A 148 23.61 4.64 18.35
C GLN A 148 24.37 4.45 19.65
N GLN A 149 23.79 3.74 20.62
CA GLN A 149 24.45 3.42 21.88
C GLN A 149 25.69 2.54 21.63
N ALA A 150 25.59 1.52 20.78
CA ALA A 150 26.71 0.68 20.38
C ALA A 150 27.85 1.52 19.78
N LYS A 151 27.54 2.36 18.79
CA LYS A 151 28.53 3.22 18.14
C LYS A 151 29.21 4.18 19.13
N ALA A 152 28.46 4.76 20.07
CA ALA A 152 29.05 5.64 21.08
C ALA A 152 29.98 4.88 22.04
N LEU A 153 29.58 3.68 22.48
CA LEU A 153 30.39 2.82 23.36
C LEU A 153 31.68 2.36 22.69
N SER A 154 31.61 1.98 21.41
CA SER A 154 32.78 1.66 20.58
C SER A 154 33.80 2.79 20.56
N MET A 155 33.35 4.04 20.40
CA MET A 155 34.23 5.22 20.40
C MET A 155 34.87 5.51 21.76
N THR A 156 34.28 5.01 22.86
CA THR A 156 34.86 5.08 24.22
C THR A 156 35.68 3.83 24.59
N ALA A 157 36.02 2.99 23.59
CA ALA A 157 36.69 1.70 23.77
C ALA A 157 35.94 0.70 24.66
N ASN A 158 34.64 0.90 24.91
CA ASN A 158 33.80 -0.03 25.65
C ASN A 158 33.18 -1.07 24.71
N HIS A 159 34.05 -1.87 24.11
CA HIS A 159 33.72 -2.76 23.00
C HIS A 159 32.78 -3.92 23.38
N ILE A 160 32.87 -4.43 24.60
CA ILE A 160 32.00 -5.52 25.07
C ILE A 160 30.56 -5.03 25.24
N GLU A 161 30.39 -3.85 25.83
CA GLU A 161 29.08 -3.23 25.99
C GLU A 161 28.53 -2.77 24.63
N SER A 162 29.39 -2.31 23.72
CA SER A 162 29.04 -2.03 22.32
C SER A 162 28.46 -3.26 21.61
N ALA A 163 29.14 -4.41 21.70
CA ALA A 163 28.67 -5.68 21.16
C ALA A 163 27.33 -6.10 21.76
N ARG A 164 27.14 -5.92 23.08
CA ARG A 164 25.85 -6.18 23.75
C ARG A 164 24.71 -5.36 23.12
N GLN A 165 24.94 -4.09 22.83
CA GLN A 165 23.93 -3.24 22.19
C GLN A 165 23.60 -3.69 20.76
N TYR A 166 24.57 -4.14 19.97
CA TYR A 166 24.30 -4.72 18.65
C TYR A 166 23.48 -6.03 18.73
N ILE A 167 23.70 -6.87 19.74
CA ILE A 167 22.88 -8.07 19.96
C ILE A 167 21.43 -7.70 20.29
N LEU A 168 21.22 -6.67 21.12
CA LEU A 168 19.88 -6.18 21.43
C LEU A 168 19.18 -5.59 20.20
N ALA A 169 19.93 -4.87 19.36
CA ALA A 169 19.45 -4.35 18.08
C ALA A 169 19.03 -5.49 17.13
N GLU A 170 19.84 -6.54 17.01
CA GLU A 170 19.53 -7.72 16.17
C GLU A 170 18.19 -8.37 16.57
N GLY A 171 17.91 -8.49 17.87
CA GLY A 171 16.65 -9.05 18.37
C GLY A 171 15.39 -8.24 17.98
N LEU A 172 15.56 -7.00 17.50
CA LEU A 172 14.48 -6.11 17.08
C LEU A 172 14.27 -6.05 15.56
N THR A 173 15.13 -6.70 14.77
CA THR A 173 15.02 -6.73 13.30
C THR A 173 14.77 -8.14 12.76
N ARG A 174 14.04 -8.23 11.65
CA ARG A 174 13.80 -9.48 10.90
C ARG A 174 14.46 -9.47 9.52
N ASP A 175 15.18 -8.39 9.20
CA ASP A 175 15.91 -8.21 7.96
C ASP A 175 17.23 -8.99 8.02
N ALA A 176 17.39 -9.99 7.14
CA ALA A 176 18.55 -10.86 7.11
C ALA A 176 19.86 -10.11 6.85
N ASN A 177 19.85 -9.07 6.01
CA ASN A 177 21.04 -8.27 5.73
C ASN A 177 21.45 -7.46 6.97
N GLN A 178 20.47 -6.89 7.68
CA GLN A 178 20.73 -6.17 8.92
C GLN A 178 21.21 -7.09 10.05
N ILE A 179 20.73 -8.34 10.10
CA ILE A 179 21.20 -9.36 11.05
C ILE A 179 22.67 -9.72 10.75
N VAL A 180 23.00 -9.98 9.48
CA VAL A 180 24.38 -10.29 9.05
C VAL A 180 25.34 -9.13 9.34
N GLN A 181 24.92 -7.89 9.02
CA GLN A 181 25.69 -6.69 9.38
C GLN A 181 25.84 -6.54 10.91
N GLY A 182 24.79 -6.90 11.66
CA GLY A 182 24.83 -6.97 13.11
C GLY A 182 25.89 -7.95 13.61
N HIS A 183 25.94 -9.17 13.07
CA HIS A 183 26.95 -10.18 13.40
C HIS A 183 28.37 -9.69 13.16
N ASP A 184 28.59 -9.02 12.02
CA ASP A 184 29.89 -8.44 11.68
C ASP A 184 30.31 -7.38 12.69
N LYS A 185 29.39 -6.49 13.08
CA LYS A 185 29.65 -5.48 14.09
C LYS A 185 29.90 -6.08 15.46
N ILE A 186 29.15 -7.10 15.86
CA ILE A 186 29.37 -7.81 17.14
C ILE A 186 30.78 -8.39 17.20
N ILE A 187 31.22 -9.09 16.16
CA ILE A 187 32.55 -9.68 16.12
C ILE A 187 33.65 -8.62 16.00
N GLU A 188 33.44 -7.56 15.21
CA GLU A 188 34.37 -6.44 15.08
C GLU A 188 34.66 -5.81 16.45
N GLU A 189 33.61 -5.53 17.23
CA GLU A 189 33.71 -4.97 18.58
C GLU A 189 34.38 -5.95 19.54
N LEU A 190 33.90 -7.20 19.62
CA LEU A 190 34.50 -8.18 20.53
C LEU A 190 35.96 -8.47 20.19
N SER A 191 36.35 -8.41 18.91
CA SER A 191 37.75 -8.59 18.51
C SER A 191 38.64 -7.42 18.90
N ALA A 192 38.08 -6.21 19.05
CA ALA A 192 38.79 -5.03 19.53
C ALA A 192 38.98 -5.02 21.07
N ALA A 193 38.22 -5.83 21.82
CA ALA A 193 38.40 -5.98 23.26
C ALA A 193 39.68 -6.79 23.62
N SER A 194 40.24 -6.57 24.81
CA SER A 194 41.37 -7.37 25.30
C SER A 194 40.93 -8.82 25.61
N VAL A 195 41.86 -9.77 25.48
CA VAL A 195 41.58 -11.19 25.78
C VAL A 195 41.18 -11.37 27.25
N ASP A 196 41.85 -10.67 28.17
CA ASP A 196 41.52 -10.69 29.60
C ASP A 196 40.10 -10.16 29.87
N SER A 197 39.72 -9.05 29.22
CA SER A 197 38.37 -8.51 29.32
C SER A 197 37.33 -9.49 28.78
N LEU A 198 37.59 -10.16 27.64
CA LEU A 198 36.69 -11.17 27.08
C LEU A 198 36.54 -12.38 28.00
N GLN A 199 37.61 -12.85 28.63
CA GLN A 199 37.57 -13.99 29.55
C GLN A 199 36.78 -13.68 30.83
N GLN A 200 36.98 -12.50 31.41
CA GLN A 200 36.21 -12.02 32.58
C GLN A 200 34.72 -11.85 32.27
N SER A 201 34.39 -11.64 31.00
CA SER A 201 33.05 -11.39 30.49
C SER A 201 32.20 -12.66 30.26
N THR A 202 32.78 -13.85 30.45
CA THR A 202 32.09 -15.15 30.29
C THR A 202 30.96 -15.39 31.32
N ASN A 203 30.86 -14.57 32.37
CA ASN A 203 29.84 -14.63 33.43
C ASN A 203 28.56 -13.80 33.16
N PHE A 204 28.36 -13.25 31.96
CA PHE A 204 27.18 -12.42 31.70
C PHE A 204 25.84 -13.18 31.68
N LYS A 205 24.77 -12.50 32.14
CA LYS A 205 23.39 -13.02 32.12
C LYS A 205 22.85 -13.29 30.71
N LEU A 206 23.28 -12.52 29.70
CA LEU A 206 22.79 -12.65 28.33
C LEU A 206 23.47 -13.84 27.61
N LYS A 207 22.71 -14.92 27.38
CA LYS A 207 23.21 -16.17 26.75
C LYS A 207 23.81 -15.93 25.35
N ALA A 208 23.24 -15.04 24.56
CA ALA A 208 23.76 -14.69 23.24
C ALA A 208 25.14 -14.01 23.31
N LEU A 209 25.35 -13.06 24.24
CA LEU A 209 26.66 -12.42 24.38
C LEU A 209 27.76 -13.41 24.80
N ARG A 210 27.43 -14.35 25.71
CA ARG A 210 28.37 -15.42 26.08
C ARG A 210 28.75 -16.30 24.89
N GLY A 211 27.79 -16.63 24.02
CA GLY A 211 28.05 -17.38 22.79
C GLY A 211 28.98 -16.62 21.84
N TRP A 212 28.70 -15.33 21.60
CA TRP A 212 29.54 -14.47 20.77
C TRP A 212 30.97 -14.30 21.33
N VAL A 213 31.13 -14.06 22.63
CA VAL A 213 32.45 -13.95 23.28
C VAL A 213 33.25 -15.25 23.15
N ALA A 214 32.61 -16.39 23.44
CA ALA A 214 33.26 -17.70 23.32
C ALA A 214 33.69 -17.97 21.87
N LEU A 215 32.86 -17.59 20.89
CA LEU A 215 33.20 -17.73 19.47
C LEU A 215 34.40 -16.83 19.10
N THR A 216 34.39 -15.55 19.49
CA THR A 216 35.50 -14.63 19.24
C THR A 216 36.83 -15.13 19.81
N LEU A 217 36.82 -15.68 21.02
CA LEU A 217 38.02 -16.26 21.65
C LEU A 217 38.58 -17.47 20.89
N ILE A 218 37.72 -18.26 20.23
CA ILE A 218 38.15 -19.36 19.35
C ILE A 218 38.72 -18.79 18.04
N LEU A 219 38.04 -17.81 17.44
CA LEU A 219 38.40 -17.24 16.14
C LEU A 219 39.69 -16.40 16.16
N ARG A 220 40.06 -15.80 17.29
CA ARG A 220 41.30 -14.99 17.44
C ARG A 220 42.59 -15.81 17.62
N ARG A 221 42.50 -17.13 17.75
CA ARG A 221 43.71 -17.96 17.94
C ARG A 221 44.46 -18.15 16.61
N PRO A 222 45.81 -18.14 16.60
CA PRO A 222 46.59 -18.34 15.38
C PRO A 222 46.29 -19.68 14.69
N SER A 223 46.22 -19.67 13.35
CA SER A 223 45.92 -20.85 12.53
C SER A 223 47.07 -21.88 12.60
N GLY A 224 46.77 -23.11 13.01
CA GLY A 224 47.76 -24.20 13.11
C GLY A 224 47.61 -25.10 14.34
N GLN A 225 46.77 -24.72 15.31
CA GLN A 225 46.47 -25.60 16.44
C GLN A 225 45.58 -26.77 16.00
N ALA A 226 46.10 -28.00 16.16
CA ALA A 226 45.27 -29.19 16.20
C ALA A 226 44.12 -28.92 17.19
N ASN A 227 42.87 -29.07 16.73
CA ASN A 227 41.60 -28.85 17.45
C ASN A 227 40.77 -27.58 17.12
N PHE A 228 41.11 -26.72 16.15
CA PHE A 228 40.23 -25.59 15.78
C PHE A 228 38.81 -26.06 15.40
N ASN A 229 38.70 -27.04 14.49
CA ASN A 229 37.42 -27.61 14.08
C ASN A 229 36.67 -28.27 15.25
N LYS A 230 37.40 -28.90 16.17
CA LYS A 230 36.84 -29.50 17.39
C LYS A 230 36.27 -28.43 18.33
N GLN A 231 36.98 -27.32 18.54
CA GLN A 231 36.52 -26.21 19.38
C GLN A 231 35.28 -25.52 18.81
N ILE A 232 35.22 -25.34 17.48
CA ILE A 232 34.01 -24.85 16.82
C ILE A 232 32.85 -25.82 17.01
N LEU A 233 33.08 -27.13 16.87
CA LEU A 233 32.06 -28.15 17.11
C LEU A 233 31.56 -28.14 18.56
N ASP A 234 32.47 -28.09 19.54
CA ASP A 234 32.14 -28.00 20.97
C ASP A 234 31.34 -26.72 21.27
N TRP A 235 31.70 -25.60 20.64
CA TRP A 235 30.96 -24.35 20.73
C TRP A 235 29.53 -24.47 20.16
N LYS A 236 29.36 -25.09 18.99
CA LYS A 236 28.04 -25.33 18.37
C LYS A 236 27.15 -26.20 19.26
N LEU A 237 27.73 -27.21 19.90
CA LEU A 237 27.02 -28.07 20.86
C LEU A 237 26.62 -27.32 22.14
N THR A 238 27.45 -26.38 22.60
CA THR A 238 27.18 -25.56 23.78
C THR A 238 26.09 -24.49 23.50
N PHE A 239 26.03 -24.00 22.26
CA PHE A 239 25.13 -22.93 21.84
C PHE A 239 24.28 -23.28 20.59
N PRO A 240 23.42 -24.31 20.67
CA PRO A 240 22.77 -24.90 19.49
C PRO A 240 21.82 -23.94 18.75
N ASN A 241 21.16 -23.01 19.47
CA ASN A 241 20.21 -22.03 18.90
C ASN A 241 20.81 -20.63 18.77
N HIS A 242 22.13 -20.51 18.73
CA HIS A 242 22.80 -19.21 18.68
C HIS A 242 22.74 -18.60 17.28
N PRO A 243 22.56 -17.28 17.13
CA PRO A 243 22.49 -16.62 15.82
C PRO A 243 23.75 -16.85 14.97
N ALA A 244 24.91 -17.01 15.59
CA ALA A 244 26.16 -17.34 14.90
C ALA A 244 26.30 -18.82 14.47
N ASN A 245 25.36 -19.70 14.82
CA ASN A 245 25.39 -21.13 14.50
C ASN A 245 24.85 -21.46 13.09
N ALA A 246 24.46 -20.46 12.31
CA ALA A 246 24.21 -20.65 10.88
C ALA A 246 25.49 -21.15 10.18
N SER A 247 25.36 -22.11 9.26
CA SER A 247 26.45 -22.94 8.73
C SER A 247 27.68 -22.16 8.24
N GLU A 248 27.48 -20.95 7.70
CA GLU A 248 28.53 -20.11 7.12
C GLU A 248 29.04 -18.99 8.03
N THR A 249 28.32 -18.67 9.10
CA THR A 249 28.60 -17.47 9.89
C THR A 249 29.95 -17.59 10.60
N VAL A 250 30.25 -18.74 11.19
CA VAL A 250 31.54 -19.00 11.84
C VAL A 250 32.73 -18.89 10.88
N THR A 251 32.62 -19.46 9.68
CA THR A 251 33.70 -19.43 8.67
C THR A 251 33.94 -18.01 8.15
N ARG A 252 32.85 -17.29 7.85
CA ARG A 252 32.87 -15.90 7.40
C ARG A 252 33.52 -14.96 8.43
N LEU A 253 33.13 -15.10 9.69
CA LEU A 253 33.68 -14.32 10.80
C LEU A 253 35.14 -14.66 11.09
N GLY A 254 35.52 -15.93 10.98
CA GLY A 254 36.91 -16.37 11.10
C GLY A 254 37.80 -15.76 10.02
N ASN A 255 37.32 -15.69 8.77
CA ASN A 255 38.05 -15.05 7.67
C ASN A 255 38.16 -13.52 7.86
N ALA A 256 37.13 -12.87 8.40
CA ALA A 256 37.14 -11.43 8.66
C ALA A 256 38.17 -11.02 9.74
N ILE A 257 38.30 -11.80 10.82
CA ILE A 257 39.32 -11.56 11.86
C ILE A 257 40.73 -11.76 11.29
N ARG A 258 40.95 -12.83 10.51
CA ARG A 258 42.26 -13.17 9.91
C ARG A 258 42.77 -12.10 8.93
N LYS A 259 41.89 -11.53 8.11
CA LYS A 259 42.25 -10.44 7.19
C LYS A 259 42.69 -9.16 7.93
N LYS A 260 42.09 -8.88 9.10
CA LYS A 260 42.42 -7.71 9.93
C LYS A 260 43.78 -7.86 10.63
N ASP A 261 44.09 -9.04 11.16
CA ASP A 261 45.39 -9.31 11.80
C ASP A 261 46.56 -9.36 10.80
N GLN A 262 46.29 -9.56 9.51
CA GLN A 262 47.28 -9.57 8.43
C GLN A 262 47.47 -8.21 7.72
N GLY A 263 46.81 -7.14 8.18
CA GLY A 263 47.02 -5.77 7.69
C GLY A 263 46.55 -5.48 6.26
N GLN A 264 45.69 -6.32 5.68
CA GLN A 264 45.18 -6.12 4.31
C GLN A 264 43.85 -5.33 4.34
N SER A 265 43.81 -4.15 3.71
CA SER A 265 42.58 -3.35 3.58
C SER A 265 41.59 -4.02 2.62
N ALA A 266 40.31 -3.90 2.96
CA ALA A 266 39.21 -4.45 2.20
C ALA A 266 38.96 -3.65 0.92
N ASP A 267 39.59 -4.06 -0.18
CA ASP A 267 39.04 -3.84 -1.51
C ASP A 267 38.82 -5.18 -2.20
N ALA A 268 37.59 -5.32 -2.71
CA ALA A 268 37.07 -6.29 -3.67
C ALA A 268 37.69 -7.71 -3.70
N GLU A 269 36.96 -8.70 -3.19
CA GLU A 269 36.60 -9.91 -3.97
C GLU A 269 35.67 -10.86 -3.20
N THR A 270 34.87 -11.54 -4.00
CA THR A 270 33.48 -11.98 -3.79
C THR A 270 33.34 -13.25 -2.93
N ARG A 271 32.26 -13.27 -2.14
CA ARG A 271 31.77 -14.40 -1.33
C ARG A 271 31.34 -15.59 -2.22
N SER A 272 31.56 -16.82 -1.75
CA SER A 272 30.67 -17.94 -2.09
C SER A 272 30.09 -18.51 -0.79
N LEU A 273 28.77 -18.37 -0.61
CA LEU A 273 28.00 -19.07 0.41
C LEU A 273 27.58 -20.44 -0.16
N ASP A 274 27.15 -21.36 0.69
CA ASP A 274 26.56 -22.65 0.34
C ASP A 274 25.33 -22.41 -0.56
N PRO A 275 25.33 -22.95 -1.80
CA PRO A 275 24.23 -22.75 -2.75
C PRO A 275 22.86 -23.14 -2.20
N SER A 276 22.79 -24.04 -1.22
CA SER A 276 21.53 -24.49 -0.62
C SER A 276 20.88 -23.45 0.31
N PHE A 277 21.69 -22.65 1.02
CA PHE A 277 21.20 -21.59 1.91
C PHE A 277 20.79 -20.35 1.12
N GLU A 278 21.62 -19.94 0.15
CA GLU A 278 21.29 -18.83 -0.77
C GLU A 278 20.01 -19.13 -1.56
N LEU A 279 19.84 -20.36 -2.05
CA LEU A 279 18.62 -20.81 -2.72
C LEU A 279 17.38 -20.63 -1.83
N ALA A 280 17.46 -21.08 -0.57
CA ALA A 280 16.35 -20.97 0.37
C ALA A 280 16.00 -19.52 0.71
N GLU A 281 17.00 -18.64 0.79
CA GLU A 281 16.80 -17.21 1.05
C GLU A 281 16.15 -16.51 -0.16
N TYR A 282 16.67 -16.72 -1.38
CA TYR A 282 16.06 -16.16 -2.58
C TYR A 282 14.61 -16.64 -2.77
N MET A 283 14.32 -17.92 -2.51
CA MET A 283 12.93 -18.42 -2.55
C MET A 283 12.02 -17.73 -1.51
N ARG A 284 12.54 -17.40 -0.32
CA ARG A 284 11.77 -16.70 0.72
C ARG A 284 11.54 -15.24 0.35
N GLN A 285 12.58 -14.54 -0.10
CA GLN A 285 12.51 -13.15 -0.54
C GLN A 285 11.58 -12.98 -1.74
N ALA A 286 11.56 -13.96 -2.66
CA ALA A 286 10.61 -13.97 -3.76
C ALA A 286 9.16 -13.97 -3.25
N LYS A 287 8.80 -14.93 -2.38
CA LYS A 287 7.45 -15.02 -1.79
C LYS A 287 7.05 -13.76 -1.00
N ILE A 288 7.97 -13.19 -0.22
CA ILE A 288 7.70 -11.94 0.52
C ILE A 288 7.45 -10.78 -0.46
N SER A 289 8.28 -10.65 -1.49
CA SER A 289 8.13 -9.61 -2.51
C SER A 289 6.79 -9.72 -3.22
N ALA A 290 6.33 -10.94 -3.53
CA ALA A 290 5.01 -11.19 -4.11
C ALA A 290 3.88 -10.75 -3.17
N LEU A 291 3.94 -11.10 -1.88
CA LEU A 291 2.95 -10.70 -0.87
C LEU A 291 2.89 -9.17 -0.65
N LEU A 292 4.02 -8.48 -0.83
CA LEU A 292 4.11 -7.02 -0.77
C LEU A 292 3.69 -6.34 -2.09
N GLY A 293 3.31 -7.10 -3.12
CA GLY A 293 2.88 -6.58 -4.41
C GLY A 293 4.03 -6.08 -5.30
N ASN A 294 5.27 -6.54 -5.06
CA ASN A 294 6.44 -6.23 -5.88
C ASN A 294 6.86 -7.46 -6.72
N GLN A 295 6.15 -7.66 -7.83
CA GLN A 295 6.31 -8.83 -8.70
C GLN A 295 7.68 -8.85 -9.41
N VAL A 296 8.24 -7.67 -9.74
CA VAL A 296 9.57 -7.58 -10.36
C VAL A 296 10.65 -8.04 -9.39
N ALA A 297 10.59 -7.59 -8.13
CA ALA A 297 11.50 -8.07 -7.10
C ALA A 297 11.31 -9.56 -6.83
N SER A 298 10.07 -10.07 -6.88
CA SER A 298 9.81 -11.50 -6.78
C SER A 298 10.46 -12.29 -7.92
N ALA A 299 10.28 -11.85 -9.17
CA ALA A 299 10.87 -12.49 -10.34
C ALA A 299 12.40 -12.47 -10.30
N ARG A 300 13.01 -11.35 -9.92
CA ARG A 300 14.47 -11.23 -9.74
C ARG A 300 15.00 -12.24 -8.72
N ASN A 301 14.32 -12.40 -7.59
CA ASN A 301 14.73 -13.37 -6.58
C ASN A 301 14.58 -14.81 -7.08
N TYR A 302 13.53 -15.14 -7.83
CA TYR A 302 13.42 -16.45 -8.48
C TYR A 302 14.51 -16.68 -9.54
N ILE A 303 14.90 -15.67 -10.32
CA ILE A 303 16.03 -15.76 -11.27
C ILE A 303 17.34 -16.03 -10.52
N LEU A 304 17.58 -15.37 -9.39
CA LEU A 304 18.76 -15.65 -8.57
C LEU A 304 18.73 -17.07 -7.99
N ALA A 305 17.58 -17.53 -7.51
CA ALA A 305 17.38 -18.91 -7.05
C ALA A 305 17.64 -19.94 -8.15
N GLU A 306 17.25 -19.66 -9.40
CA GLU A 306 17.47 -20.53 -10.56
C GLU A 306 18.96 -20.84 -10.77
N THR A 307 19.84 -19.85 -10.59
CA THR A 307 21.30 -20.00 -10.81
C THR A 307 21.97 -20.97 -9.83
N LEU A 308 21.29 -21.33 -8.74
CA LEU A 308 21.82 -22.17 -7.67
C LEU A 308 21.25 -23.60 -7.69
N LEU A 309 20.38 -23.93 -8.64
CA LEU A 309 19.76 -25.24 -8.74
C LEU A 309 20.57 -26.21 -9.63
N PRO A 310 20.94 -27.40 -9.12
CA PRO A 310 21.64 -28.43 -9.90
C PRO A 310 20.70 -29.35 -10.72
N GLU A 311 19.39 -29.34 -10.44
CA GLU A 311 18.41 -30.32 -10.96
C GLU A 311 17.44 -29.70 -12.00
N PRO A 312 17.36 -30.21 -13.25
CA PRO A 312 16.50 -29.67 -14.30
C PRO A 312 15.01 -29.59 -13.95
N SER A 313 14.50 -30.52 -13.12
CA SER A 313 13.09 -30.55 -12.70
C SER A 313 12.73 -29.40 -11.75
N LYS A 314 13.64 -29.05 -10.84
CA LYS A 314 13.47 -27.91 -9.91
C LYS A 314 13.62 -26.58 -10.65
N THR A 315 14.51 -26.53 -11.65
CA THR A 315 14.66 -25.37 -12.55
C THR A 315 13.34 -25.05 -13.25
N ASN A 316 12.65 -26.06 -13.78
CA ASN A 316 11.34 -25.86 -14.43
C ASN A 316 10.29 -25.21 -13.51
N GLN A 317 10.22 -25.61 -12.23
CA GLN A 317 9.27 -25.03 -11.28
C GLN A 317 9.58 -23.55 -10.98
N ILE A 318 10.86 -23.21 -10.84
CA ILE A 318 11.29 -21.82 -10.65
C ILE A 318 10.99 -20.98 -11.89
N GLN A 319 11.25 -21.49 -13.08
CA GLN A 319 10.92 -20.83 -14.35
C GLN A 319 9.42 -20.51 -14.47
N SER A 320 8.56 -21.48 -14.11
CA SER A 320 7.12 -21.24 -14.06
C SER A 320 6.75 -20.18 -13.02
N SER A 321 7.46 -20.11 -11.89
CA SER A 321 7.25 -19.06 -10.88
C SER A 321 7.70 -17.67 -11.36
N ILE A 322 8.79 -17.58 -12.14
CA ILE A 322 9.24 -16.33 -12.76
C ILE A 322 8.16 -15.80 -13.71
N VAL A 323 7.71 -16.64 -14.64
CA VAL A 323 6.66 -16.29 -15.60
C VAL A 323 5.36 -15.94 -14.88
N ASP A 324 4.95 -16.69 -13.86
CA ASP A 324 3.77 -16.38 -13.04
C ASP A 324 3.85 -14.96 -12.45
N GLN A 325 4.97 -14.60 -11.84
CA GLN A 325 5.13 -13.28 -11.23
C GLN A 325 5.15 -12.16 -12.27
N LEU A 326 5.89 -12.35 -13.37
CA LEU A 326 5.93 -11.36 -14.44
C LEU A 326 4.59 -11.24 -15.18
N SER A 327 3.82 -12.33 -15.28
CA SER A 327 2.52 -12.34 -15.96
C SER A 327 1.49 -11.45 -15.27
N LYS A 328 1.68 -11.20 -13.97
CA LYS A 328 0.86 -10.30 -13.14
C LYS A 328 1.17 -8.82 -13.37
N LEU A 329 2.19 -8.49 -14.18
CA LEU A 329 2.52 -7.12 -14.58
C LEU A 329 1.83 -6.76 -15.91
N PRO A 330 1.47 -5.48 -16.10
CA PRO A 330 0.95 -4.99 -17.39
C PRO A 330 1.94 -5.16 -18.52
N ARG A 331 1.40 -5.35 -19.74
CA ARG A 331 2.19 -5.40 -20.98
C ARG A 331 3.10 -4.18 -21.13
N THR A 332 2.56 -2.98 -20.91
CA THR A 332 3.31 -1.72 -20.98
C THR A 332 4.48 -1.70 -20.00
N LYS A 333 4.27 -2.23 -18.79
CA LYS A 333 5.31 -2.33 -17.76
C LYS A 333 6.40 -3.31 -18.10
N LEU A 334 6.04 -4.48 -18.62
CA LEU A 334 7.01 -5.44 -19.15
C LEU A 334 7.80 -4.83 -20.32
N LEU A 335 7.18 -4.01 -21.17
CA LEU A 335 7.83 -3.34 -22.29
C LEU A 335 8.81 -2.23 -21.85
N TRP A 336 8.39 -1.30 -20.99
CA TRP A 336 9.27 -0.18 -20.61
C TRP A 336 10.38 -0.57 -19.62
N MET A 337 10.18 -1.64 -18.85
CA MET A 337 11.20 -2.15 -17.93
C MET A 337 12.26 -3.01 -18.61
N GLN A 338 12.01 -3.46 -19.84
CA GLN A 338 13.06 -4.08 -20.65
C GLN A 338 14.12 -3.04 -20.97
N THR A 339 15.37 -3.47 -20.91
CA THR A 339 16.50 -2.68 -21.36
C THR A 339 16.89 -3.11 -22.77
N ASP A 340 17.64 -2.26 -23.49
CA ASP A 340 18.25 -2.66 -24.76
C ASP A 340 19.33 -3.74 -24.57
N SER A 341 19.81 -3.94 -23.34
CA SER A 341 20.73 -5.04 -23.02
C SER A 341 20.00 -6.37 -22.99
N ALA A 342 20.60 -7.40 -23.58
CA ALA A 342 20.10 -8.78 -23.56
C ALA A 342 20.31 -9.45 -22.18
N ASP A 343 19.91 -8.79 -21.09
CA ASP A 343 19.99 -9.30 -19.74
C ASP A 343 18.90 -10.36 -19.46
N THR A 344 19.14 -11.21 -18.46
CA THR A 344 18.25 -12.34 -18.13
C THR A 344 16.84 -11.89 -17.71
N LEU A 345 16.69 -10.77 -17.01
CA LEU A 345 15.37 -10.30 -16.60
C LEU A 345 14.59 -9.76 -17.80
N SER A 346 15.25 -9.00 -18.67
CA SER A 346 14.69 -8.50 -19.94
C SER A 346 14.29 -9.67 -20.85
N GLY A 347 15.09 -10.74 -20.89
CA GLY A 347 14.74 -12.00 -21.56
C GLY A 347 13.49 -12.66 -21.00
N TRP A 348 13.38 -12.79 -19.67
CA TRP A 348 12.17 -13.31 -19.01
C TRP A 348 10.94 -12.42 -19.24
N MET A 349 11.09 -11.10 -19.25
CA MET A 349 10.00 -10.16 -19.56
C MET A 349 9.54 -10.31 -21.01
N ALA A 350 10.47 -10.36 -21.97
CA ALA A 350 10.17 -10.58 -23.38
C ALA A 350 9.51 -11.95 -23.61
N LEU A 351 9.99 -13.01 -22.94
CA LEU A 351 9.37 -14.33 -23.01
C LEU A 351 7.96 -14.32 -22.42
N THR A 352 7.79 -13.67 -21.26
CA THR A 352 6.46 -13.54 -20.63
C THR A 352 5.49 -12.79 -21.53
N LEU A 353 5.93 -11.78 -22.28
CA LEU A 353 5.08 -11.11 -23.27
C LEU A 353 4.56 -12.08 -24.33
N ILE A 354 5.42 -12.91 -24.92
CA ILE A 354 5.04 -13.95 -25.90
C ILE A 354 4.06 -14.94 -25.28
N LEU A 355 4.31 -15.36 -24.03
CA LEU A 355 3.47 -16.34 -23.33
C LEU A 355 2.11 -15.77 -22.89
N LYS A 356 2.03 -14.46 -22.62
CA LYS A 356 0.76 -13.75 -22.36
C LYS A 356 -0.09 -13.58 -23.62
N GLU A 357 0.52 -13.74 -24.79
CA GLU A 357 -0.12 -13.50 -26.08
C GLU A 357 -0.98 -14.72 -26.47
N SER A 358 -2.14 -14.83 -25.81
CA SER A 358 -3.09 -15.94 -25.96
C SER A 358 -3.66 -16.07 -27.37
N HIS A 359 -3.57 -15.01 -28.19
CA HIS A 359 -4.08 -15.01 -29.55
C HIS A 359 -3.16 -15.69 -30.56
N LEU A 360 -1.84 -15.81 -30.31
CA LEU A 360 -0.90 -16.39 -31.28
C LEU A 360 -1.25 -17.84 -31.57
N ASP A 361 -1.34 -18.21 -32.85
CA ASP A 361 -1.39 -19.63 -33.19
C ASP A 361 -0.05 -20.32 -32.89
N GLN A 362 -0.04 -21.66 -32.90
CA GLN A 362 1.16 -22.40 -32.52
C GLN A 362 2.36 -22.05 -33.42
N LEU A 363 2.14 -21.81 -34.71
CA LEU A 363 3.20 -21.49 -35.66
C LEU A 363 3.75 -20.07 -35.42
N GLU A 364 2.89 -19.08 -35.25
CA GLU A 364 3.24 -17.69 -34.92
C GLU A 364 4.00 -17.63 -33.60
N ARG A 365 3.53 -18.37 -32.59
CA ARG A 365 4.20 -18.46 -31.30
C ARG A 365 5.56 -19.12 -31.44
N ASP A 366 5.67 -20.23 -32.16
CA ASP A 366 6.94 -20.90 -32.39
C ASP A 366 7.94 -19.98 -33.11
N GLN A 367 7.47 -19.16 -34.07
CA GLN A 367 8.27 -18.13 -34.73
C GLN A 367 8.72 -17.03 -33.75
N GLN A 368 7.83 -16.53 -32.90
CA GLN A 368 8.20 -15.53 -31.89
C GLN A 368 9.18 -16.10 -30.85
N LEU A 369 9.00 -17.34 -30.42
CA LEU A 369 9.92 -18.03 -29.50
C LEU A 369 11.28 -18.28 -30.16
N GLN A 370 11.32 -18.57 -31.46
CA GLN A 370 12.57 -18.65 -32.23
C GLN A 370 13.26 -17.29 -32.33
N ALA A 371 12.52 -16.22 -32.66
CA ALA A 371 13.07 -14.85 -32.70
C ALA A 371 13.60 -14.42 -31.32
N TRP A 372 12.88 -14.76 -30.25
CA TRP A 372 13.33 -14.57 -28.88
C TRP A 372 14.61 -15.35 -28.59
N ALA A 373 14.69 -16.63 -28.98
CA ALA A 373 15.87 -17.47 -28.75
C ALA A 373 17.12 -16.93 -29.48
N LEU A 374 16.94 -16.37 -30.68
CA LEU A 374 18.00 -15.69 -31.42
C LEU A 374 18.47 -14.41 -30.73
N LYS A 375 17.56 -13.64 -30.11
CA LYS A 375 17.90 -12.42 -29.35
C LYS A 375 18.56 -12.73 -28.01
N TYR A 376 18.21 -13.85 -27.36
CA TYR A 376 18.70 -14.24 -26.04
C TYR A 376 19.40 -15.63 -26.05
N PRO A 377 20.52 -15.79 -26.79
CA PRO A 377 21.11 -17.10 -27.09
C PRO A 377 21.70 -17.85 -25.88
N ARG A 378 21.89 -17.19 -24.74
CA ARG A 378 22.42 -17.79 -23.49
C ARG A 378 21.41 -17.77 -22.33
N HIS A 379 20.14 -17.53 -22.62
CA HIS A 379 19.12 -17.41 -21.58
C HIS A 379 18.72 -18.77 -21.00
N PRO A 380 18.53 -18.90 -19.67
CA PRO A 380 18.29 -20.19 -19.02
C PRO A 380 16.90 -20.79 -19.28
N ALA A 381 15.94 -20.00 -19.79
CA ALA A 381 14.56 -20.42 -19.99
C ALA A 381 14.42 -21.65 -20.90
N ASN A 382 13.69 -22.66 -20.44
CA ASN A 382 13.26 -23.78 -21.27
C ASN A 382 12.04 -23.39 -22.10
N VAL A 383 12.29 -22.71 -23.23
CA VAL A 383 11.25 -22.18 -24.11
C VAL A 383 10.38 -23.25 -24.77
N GLN A 384 10.92 -24.45 -25.03
CA GLN A 384 10.12 -25.53 -25.59
C GLN A 384 9.04 -25.98 -24.61
N ARG A 385 9.37 -26.10 -23.32
CA ARG A 385 8.40 -26.44 -22.27
C ARG A 385 7.41 -25.30 -22.03
N LEU A 386 7.91 -24.08 -21.85
CA LEU A 386 7.08 -22.91 -21.54
C LEU A 386 6.17 -22.53 -22.70
N GLY A 387 6.66 -22.69 -23.93
CA GLY A 387 5.97 -22.39 -25.18
C GLY A 387 5.07 -23.52 -25.68
N SER A 388 5.29 -24.77 -25.25
CA SER A 388 4.37 -25.87 -25.56
C SER A 388 3.02 -25.56 -24.91
N ASN A 389 1.98 -25.39 -25.74
CA ASN A 389 0.60 -25.35 -25.28
C ASN A 389 0.30 -26.69 -24.61
N SER A 390 0.54 -26.75 -23.30
CA SER A 390 -0.03 -27.83 -22.54
C SER A 390 -1.53 -27.62 -22.60
N LYS A 391 -2.24 -28.50 -23.31
CA LYS A 391 -3.69 -28.72 -23.19
C LYS A 391 -4.14 -29.05 -21.75
N SER A 392 -3.27 -28.83 -20.75
CA SER A 392 -3.46 -29.10 -19.34
C SER A 392 -3.59 -27.83 -18.49
N ASP A 393 -3.53 -26.61 -19.06
CA ASP A 393 -3.93 -25.43 -18.29
C ASP A 393 -5.47 -25.37 -18.29
N PRO A 394 -6.14 -25.66 -17.16
CA PRO A 394 -7.58 -25.68 -17.10
C PRO A 394 -8.07 -24.23 -17.26
N GLY A 395 -8.38 -23.80 -18.48
CA GLY A 395 -8.83 -22.44 -18.77
C GLY A 395 -8.40 -21.84 -20.10
N SER A 396 -7.48 -22.45 -20.86
CA SER A 396 -7.10 -21.90 -22.19
C SER A 396 -8.28 -21.97 -23.16
N LEU A 397 -8.77 -20.82 -23.61
CA LEU A 397 -9.75 -20.71 -24.71
C LEU A 397 -9.04 -21.04 -26.04
N ASP A 398 -9.53 -22.04 -26.77
CA ASP A 398 -9.09 -22.35 -28.13
C ASP A 398 -9.67 -21.30 -29.10
N ARG A 399 -9.02 -21.03 -30.25
CA ARG A 399 -9.58 -20.15 -31.31
C ARG A 399 -10.92 -20.68 -31.84
N ASN A 400 -11.23 -21.96 -31.63
CA ASN A 400 -12.50 -22.59 -31.99
C ASN A 400 -13.60 -22.47 -30.90
N ASP A 401 -13.28 -21.98 -29.71
CA ASP A 401 -14.25 -21.77 -28.64
C ASP A 401 -15.08 -20.51 -28.89
N ALA A 402 -16.41 -20.63 -28.97
CA ALA A 402 -17.30 -19.47 -29.08
C ALA A 402 -17.81 -19.03 -27.70
N ILE A 403 -17.89 -17.71 -27.49
CA ILE A 403 -18.46 -17.11 -26.28
C ILE A 403 -19.85 -16.57 -26.60
N GLY A 404 -20.86 -17.09 -25.90
CA GLY A 404 -22.20 -16.53 -25.92
C GLY A 404 -22.37 -15.43 -24.88
N VAL A 405 -22.89 -14.28 -25.28
CA VAL A 405 -23.08 -13.13 -24.39
C VAL A 405 -24.55 -12.76 -24.33
N ILE A 406 -25.19 -12.93 -23.17
CA ILE A 406 -26.60 -12.59 -22.96
C ILE A 406 -26.69 -11.29 -22.16
N LEU A 407 -27.19 -10.24 -22.80
CA LEU A 407 -27.33 -8.90 -22.22
C LEU A 407 -28.70 -8.29 -22.57
N PRO A 408 -29.23 -7.38 -21.73
CA PRO A 408 -30.41 -6.60 -22.10
C PRO A 408 -30.01 -5.57 -23.15
N LEU A 409 -30.40 -5.80 -24.40
CA LEU A 409 -30.09 -4.93 -25.54
C LEU A 409 -31.29 -4.09 -25.99
N SER A 410 -32.38 -4.13 -25.21
CA SER A 410 -33.56 -3.29 -25.38
C SER A 410 -34.16 -2.90 -24.02
N GLY A 411 -35.29 -2.17 -24.04
CA GLY A 411 -36.00 -1.81 -22.81
C GLY A 411 -35.20 -0.92 -21.84
N PRO A 412 -35.56 -0.90 -20.55
CA PRO A 412 -35.02 0.06 -19.59
C PRO A 412 -33.53 -0.14 -19.25
N TYR A 413 -33.00 -1.36 -19.46
CA TYR A 413 -31.60 -1.69 -19.16
C TYR A 413 -30.68 -1.69 -20.39
N GLN A 414 -31.19 -1.30 -21.57
CA GLN A 414 -30.42 -1.28 -22.82
C GLN A 414 -29.08 -0.55 -22.68
N LYS A 415 -29.05 0.64 -22.06
CA LYS A 415 -27.81 1.41 -21.89
C LYS A 415 -26.78 0.69 -21.01
N ALA A 416 -27.24 -0.07 -20.02
CA ALA A 416 -26.37 -0.87 -19.16
C ALA A 416 -25.81 -2.08 -19.91
N GLY A 417 -26.64 -2.81 -20.65
CA GLY A 417 -26.20 -3.92 -21.51
C GLY A 417 -25.23 -3.45 -22.60
N GLU A 418 -25.51 -2.29 -23.21
CA GLU A 418 -24.65 -1.70 -24.22
C GLU A 418 -23.27 -1.30 -23.65
N ALA A 419 -23.22 -0.74 -22.44
CA ALA A 419 -21.94 -0.40 -21.80
C ALA A 419 -21.07 -1.64 -21.56
N ILE A 420 -21.68 -2.73 -21.06
CA ILE A 420 -21.00 -4.02 -20.86
C ILE A 420 -20.53 -4.59 -22.21
N ARG A 421 -21.38 -4.54 -23.25
CA ARG A 421 -21.03 -4.95 -24.61
C ARG A 421 -19.79 -4.20 -25.10
N GLN A 422 -19.75 -2.88 -24.93
CA GLN A 422 -18.59 -2.07 -25.29
C GLN A 422 -17.33 -2.49 -24.50
N GLY A 423 -17.46 -2.78 -23.21
CA GLY A 423 -16.37 -3.30 -22.38
C GLY A 423 -15.76 -4.60 -22.93
N ILE A 424 -16.61 -5.56 -23.30
CA ILE A 424 -16.19 -6.84 -23.91
C ILE A 424 -15.47 -6.58 -25.23
N LEU A 425 -16.00 -5.70 -26.09
CA LEU A 425 -15.37 -5.35 -27.37
C LEU A 425 -14.03 -4.63 -27.19
N ILE A 426 -13.88 -3.79 -26.16
CA ILE A 426 -12.61 -3.15 -25.81
C ILE A 426 -11.59 -4.20 -25.39
N ALA A 427 -11.95 -5.14 -24.52
CA ALA A 427 -11.07 -6.23 -24.10
C ALA A 427 -10.61 -7.07 -25.28
N ARG A 428 -11.54 -7.47 -26.16
CA ARG A 428 -11.24 -8.23 -27.38
C ARG A 428 -10.23 -7.50 -28.29
N ARG A 429 -10.47 -6.21 -28.57
CA ARG A 429 -9.54 -5.39 -29.37
C ARG A 429 -8.17 -5.23 -28.70
N TYR A 430 -8.16 -5.05 -27.38
CA TYR A 430 -6.93 -4.89 -26.62
C TYR A 430 -6.08 -6.16 -26.61
N ASN A 431 -6.72 -7.32 -26.44
CA ASN A 431 -6.07 -8.63 -26.43
C ASN A 431 -5.68 -9.12 -27.83
N GLN A 432 -6.21 -8.49 -28.88
CA GLN A 432 -6.04 -8.88 -30.28
C GLN A 432 -6.46 -10.32 -30.56
N ASP A 433 -7.48 -10.81 -29.85
CA ASP A 433 -7.95 -12.19 -29.99
C ASP A 433 -9.10 -12.33 -31.01
N SER A 434 -9.09 -13.49 -31.67
CA SER A 434 -10.04 -13.83 -32.74
C SER A 434 -11.22 -14.68 -32.26
N VAL A 435 -11.31 -14.94 -30.94
CA VAL A 435 -12.39 -15.71 -30.31
C VAL A 435 -13.76 -15.20 -30.76
N PRO A 436 -14.62 -16.06 -31.35
CA PRO A 436 -15.96 -15.66 -31.76
C PRO A 436 -16.82 -15.27 -30.54
N VAL A 437 -17.31 -14.03 -30.51
CA VAL A 437 -18.24 -13.54 -29.48
C VAL A 437 -19.58 -13.23 -30.13
N ARG A 438 -20.65 -13.89 -29.67
CA ARG A 438 -22.02 -13.71 -30.17
C ARG A 438 -22.89 -13.08 -29.09
N PHE A 439 -23.60 -12.00 -29.44
CA PHE A 439 -24.44 -11.26 -28.52
C PHE A 439 -25.92 -11.61 -28.74
N TYR A 440 -26.62 -11.91 -27.65
CA TYR A 440 -28.03 -12.27 -27.64
C TYR A 440 -28.79 -11.33 -26.71
N ASN A 441 -29.95 -10.86 -27.16
CA ASN A 441 -30.78 -9.96 -26.38
C ASN A 441 -31.63 -10.75 -25.37
N SER A 442 -31.39 -10.54 -24.08
CA SER A 442 -32.13 -11.20 -22.99
C SER A 442 -33.59 -10.80 -22.90
N ASP A 443 -34.01 -9.71 -23.55
CA ASP A 443 -35.37 -9.16 -23.43
C ASP A 443 -36.36 -9.81 -24.42
N LEU A 444 -35.88 -10.60 -25.39
CA LEU A 444 -36.70 -11.13 -26.48
C LEU A 444 -37.28 -12.53 -26.18
N THR A 445 -36.68 -13.27 -25.25
CA THR A 445 -37.12 -14.65 -24.96
C THR A 445 -36.73 -15.07 -23.54
N ASP A 446 -37.31 -16.19 -23.10
CA ASP A 446 -37.02 -16.82 -21.81
C ASP A 446 -35.54 -17.21 -21.66
N SER A 447 -34.97 -17.00 -20.47
CA SER A 447 -33.54 -17.22 -20.21
C SER A 447 -33.07 -18.65 -20.48
N SER A 448 -33.90 -19.65 -20.16
CA SER A 448 -33.56 -21.06 -20.31
C SER A 448 -33.66 -21.52 -21.77
N LYS A 449 -34.53 -20.89 -22.56
CA LYS A 449 -34.52 -21.04 -24.03
C LYS A 449 -33.30 -20.39 -24.65
N LEU A 450 -32.98 -19.17 -24.24
CA LEU A 450 -31.83 -18.43 -24.76
C LEU A 450 -30.52 -19.15 -24.44
N TYR A 451 -30.38 -19.70 -23.23
CA TYR A 451 -29.23 -20.52 -22.84
C TYR A 451 -29.04 -21.74 -23.74
N ARG A 452 -30.11 -22.51 -23.98
CA ARG A 452 -30.04 -23.66 -24.88
C ARG A 452 -29.64 -23.26 -26.29
N HIS A 453 -30.22 -22.18 -26.81
CA HIS A 453 -29.86 -21.65 -28.12
C HIS A 453 -28.37 -21.25 -28.21
N VAL A 454 -27.81 -20.62 -27.16
CA VAL A 454 -26.38 -20.30 -27.06
C VAL A 454 -25.51 -21.55 -27.11
N VAL A 455 -25.87 -22.60 -26.36
CA VAL A 455 -25.15 -23.87 -26.33
C VAL A 455 -25.24 -24.59 -27.69
N ASP A 456 -26.43 -24.65 -28.28
CA ASP A 456 -26.70 -25.30 -29.57
C ASP A 456 -25.92 -24.60 -30.72
N GLU A 457 -25.66 -23.31 -30.58
CA GLU A 457 -24.85 -22.51 -31.50
C GLU A 457 -23.33 -22.70 -31.36
N GLY A 458 -22.90 -23.59 -30.46
CA GLY A 458 -21.52 -23.99 -30.27
C GLY A 458 -20.75 -23.15 -29.25
N ALA A 459 -21.43 -22.37 -28.41
CA ALA A 459 -20.74 -21.65 -27.34
C ALA A 459 -20.19 -22.62 -26.30
N SER A 460 -18.90 -22.49 -25.98
CA SER A 460 -18.24 -23.29 -24.93
C SER A 460 -18.19 -22.56 -23.59
N MET A 461 -18.43 -21.25 -23.58
CA MET A 461 -18.60 -20.43 -22.36
C MET A 461 -19.65 -19.35 -22.59
N MET A 462 -20.20 -18.82 -21.48
CA MET A 462 -21.21 -17.78 -21.52
C MET A 462 -20.93 -16.64 -20.53
N ILE A 463 -21.17 -15.40 -20.98
CA ILE A 463 -21.21 -14.20 -20.13
C ILE A 463 -22.67 -13.71 -20.02
N GLY A 464 -23.09 -13.38 -18.80
CA GLY A 464 -24.45 -12.97 -18.48
C GLY A 464 -25.28 -14.12 -17.90
N PRO A 465 -26.57 -13.88 -17.62
CA PRO A 465 -27.31 -12.63 -17.81
C PRO A 465 -26.95 -11.54 -16.80
N LEU A 466 -27.43 -10.31 -17.04
CA LEU A 466 -27.24 -9.14 -16.15
C LEU A 466 -28.35 -8.98 -15.10
N ASN A 467 -29.60 -9.35 -15.41
CA ASN A 467 -30.73 -9.12 -14.51
C ASN A 467 -30.84 -10.26 -13.48
N LYS A 468 -31.08 -9.92 -12.21
CA LYS A 468 -31.31 -10.89 -11.12
C LYS A 468 -32.47 -11.85 -11.42
N LYS A 469 -33.56 -11.35 -12.01
CA LYS A 469 -34.72 -12.17 -12.38
C LYS A 469 -34.36 -13.20 -13.44
N THR A 470 -33.74 -12.76 -14.54
CA THR A 470 -33.28 -13.62 -15.64
C THR A 470 -32.22 -14.64 -15.16
N LEU A 471 -31.36 -14.24 -14.22
CA LEU A 471 -30.40 -15.15 -13.59
C LEU A 471 -31.11 -16.21 -12.75
N ALA A 472 -32.10 -15.82 -11.95
CA ALA A 472 -32.89 -16.77 -11.15
C ALA A 472 -33.65 -17.77 -12.02
N GLU A 473 -34.27 -17.29 -13.11
CA GLU A 473 -34.96 -18.13 -14.09
C GLU A 473 -33.99 -19.16 -14.71
N LEU A 474 -32.82 -18.71 -15.18
CA LEU A 474 -31.78 -19.56 -15.80
C LEU A 474 -31.35 -20.73 -14.91
N VAL A 475 -31.21 -20.49 -13.60
CA VAL A 475 -30.64 -21.48 -12.68
C VAL A 475 -31.69 -22.40 -12.05
N THR A 476 -32.99 -22.19 -12.32
CA THR A 476 -34.11 -22.97 -11.75
C THR A 476 -33.94 -24.48 -11.98
N ASP A 477 -33.53 -24.88 -13.19
CA ASP A 477 -33.38 -26.29 -13.55
C ASP A 477 -31.99 -26.86 -13.23
N ASN A 478 -31.04 -26.03 -12.79
CA ASN A 478 -29.66 -26.38 -12.40
C ASN A 478 -28.86 -27.22 -13.42
N ARG A 479 -29.14 -27.06 -14.73
CA ARG A 479 -28.55 -27.83 -15.84
C ARG A 479 -27.59 -27.00 -16.70
N LEU A 480 -26.62 -26.35 -16.06
CA LEU A 480 -25.59 -25.62 -16.80
C LEU A 480 -24.51 -26.60 -17.31
N THR A 481 -24.47 -26.86 -18.61
CA THR A 481 -23.52 -27.76 -19.28
C THR A 481 -22.17 -27.08 -19.54
N ILE A 482 -22.19 -25.78 -19.85
CA ILE A 482 -21.01 -24.93 -20.04
C ILE A 482 -20.81 -23.94 -18.88
N PRO A 483 -19.58 -23.45 -18.62
CA PRO A 483 -19.31 -22.35 -17.70
C PRO A 483 -20.13 -21.09 -18.03
N VAL A 484 -20.81 -20.54 -17.03
CA VAL A 484 -21.61 -19.31 -17.11
C VAL A 484 -21.06 -18.30 -16.09
N LEU A 485 -20.57 -17.17 -16.57
CA LEU A 485 -20.22 -16.01 -15.76
C LEU A 485 -21.39 -15.02 -15.74
N ALA A 486 -22.30 -15.19 -14.79
CA ALA A 486 -23.41 -14.28 -14.59
C ALA A 486 -22.92 -12.91 -14.14
N LEU A 487 -23.51 -11.83 -14.68
CA LEU A 487 -23.10 -10.45 -14.38
C LEU A 487 -23.90 -9.84 -13.21
N ASN A 488 -24.43 -10.71 -12.37
CA ASN A 488 -25.16 -10.40 -11.15
C ASN A 488 -25.02 -11.57 -10.19
N GLN A 489 -25.59 -11.41 -9.00
CA GLN A 489 -25.50 -12.43 -7.95
C GLN A 489 -26.87 -12.71 -7.33
N ILE A 490 -27.10 -13.99 -7.04
CA ILE A 490 -28.16 -14.49 -6.17
C ILE A 490 -27.52 -14.79 -4.81
N PRO A 491 -27.95 -14.10 -3.72
CA PRO A 491 -27.45 -14.37 -2.39
C PRO A 491 -27.60 -15.85 -2.02
N ASP A 492 -26.57 -16.41 -1.37
CA ASP A 492 -26.56 -17.76 -0.80
C ASP A 492 -26.84 -18.91 -1.80
N PHE A 493 -26.74 -18.66 -3.11
CA PHE A 493 -26.92 -19.66 -4.16
C PHE A 493 -25.60 -20.00 -4.87
N SER A 494 -25.38 -21.29 -5.15
CA SER A 494 -24.28 -21.77 -5.97
C SER A 494 -24.68 -23.02 -6.77
N ALA A 495 -24.24 -23.08 -8.03
CA ALA A 495 -24.52 -24.16 -8.95
C ALA A 495 -23.26 -24.57 -9.72
N LYS A 496 -23.13 -25.84 -10.12
CA LYS A 496 -22.01 -26.29 -10.97
C LYS A 496 -21.98 -25.44 -12.24
N ASN A 497 -20.79 -25.07 -12.68
CA ASN A 497 -20.56 -24.20 -13.84
C ASN A 497 -21.13 -22.77 -13.71
N LEU A 498 -21.72 -22.37 -12.58
CA LEU A 498 -22.16 -21.00 -12.34
C LEU A 498 -21.10 -20.22 -11.56
N TYR A 499 -20.65 -19.12 -12.16
CA TYR A 499 -19.84 -18.08 -11.55
C TYR A 499 -20.64 -16.78 -11.55
N GLN A 500 -20.49 -15.97 -10.50
CA GLN A 500 -21.35 -14.79 -10.30
C GLN A 500 -20.50 -13.54 -10.04
N PHE A 501 -20.52 -12.58 -10.96
CA PHE A 501 -19.69 -11.39 -10.95
C PHE A 501 -20.53 -10.11 -11.06
N GLY A 502 -20.71 -9.41 -9.95
CA GLY A 502 -21.51 -8.19 -9.89
C GLY A 502 -20.75 -7.01 -9.31
N LEU A 503 -21.22 -5.80 -9.63
CA LEU A 503 -20.78 -4.55 -8.99
C LEU A 503 -21.66 -4.24 -7.76
N ASN A 504 -21.68 -5.14 -6.78
CA ASN A 504 -22.53 -5.00 -5.61
C ASN A 504 -22.03 -3.88 -4.69
N PRO A 505 -22.88 -2.87 -4.37
CA PRO A 505 -22.49 -1.81 -3.44
C PRO A 505 -22.20 -2.33 -2.03
N GLU A 506 -22.77 -3.47 -1.65
CA GLU A 506 -22.53 -4.14 -0.36
C GLU A 506 -21.05 -4.52 -0.19
N ASP A 507 -20.38 -4.98 -1.25
CA ASP A 507 -18.95 -5.30 -1.24
C ASP A 507 -18.09 -4.05 -0.99
N GLU A 508 -18.56 -2.88 -1.43
CA GLU A 508 -17.88 -1.60 -1.22
C GLU A 508 -18.00 -1.15 0.23
N VAL A 509 -19.19 -1.34 0.82
CA VAL A 509 -19.44 -1.05 2.24
C VAL A 509 -18.51 -1.89 3.12
N GLU A 510 -18.37 -3.19 2.85
CA GLU A 510 -17.47 -4.04 3.62
C GLU A 510 -16.01 -3.57 3.55
N GLN A 511 -15.54 -3.14 2.39
CA GLN A 511 -14.17 -2.65 2.22
C GLN A 511 -13.92 -1.33 2.93
N VAL A 512 -14.89 -0.42 2.87
CA VAL A 512 -14.87 0.85 3.60
C VAL A 512 -14.87 0.63 5.11
N VAL A 513 -15.71 -0.29 5.60
CA VAL A 513 -15.76 -0.69 7.01
C VAL A 513 -14.43 -1.28 7.46
N ASN A 514 -13.90 -2.25 6.72
CA ASN A 514 -12.62 -2.88 7.06
C ASN A 514 -11.51 -1.82 7.11
N ARG A 515 -11.49 -0.87 6.16
CA ARG A 515 -10.54 0.24 6.17
C ARG A 515 -10.66 1.13 7.40
N ALA A 516 -11.88 1.54 7.79
CA ALA A 516 -12.10 2.33 9.00
C ALA A 516 -11.61 1.60 10.25
N TRP A 517 -11.87 0.29 10.33
CA TRP A 517 -11.40 -0.56 11.43
C TRP A 517 -9.86 -0.61 11.51
N PHE A 518 -9.17 -0.83 10.39
CA PHE A 518 -7.70 -0.83 10.34
C PHE A 518 -7.07 0.54 10.67
N ARG A 519 -7.83 1.62 10.62
CA ARG A 519 -7.39 2.95 11.09
C ARG A 519 -7.52 3.13 12.61
N GLY A 520 -8.05 2.14 13.32
CA GLY A 520 -8.28 2.19 14.77
C GLY A 520 -9.53 3.00 15.15
N TYR A 521 -10.50 3.13 14.24
CA TYR A 521 -11.78 3.76 14.53
C TYR A 521 -12.73 2.76 15.19
N HIS A 522 -13.56 3.25 16.11
CA HIS A 522 -14.47 2.42 16.90
C HIS A 522 -15.90 2.97 16.93
N ARG A 523 -16.12 4.25 16.63
CA ARG A 523 -17.44 4.88 16.71
C ARG A 523 -17.82 5.56 15.40
N ALA A 524 -18.99 5.20 14.89
CA ALA A 524 -19.50 5.64 13.61
C ALA A 524 -20.81 6.43 13.73
N LEU A 525 -20.99 7.40 12.84
CA LEU A 525 -22.29 7.96 12.49
C LEU A 525 -22.70 7.42 11.11
N VAL A 526 -23.98 7.17 10.88
CA VAL A 526 -24.50 6.64 9.61
C VAL A 526 -25.52 7.60 9.01
N LEU A 527 -25.30 8.02 7.77
CA LEU A 527 -26.22 8.88 7.02
C LEU A 527 -26.47 8.29 5.63
N THR A 528 -27.72 7.89 5.37
CA THR A 528 -28.12 7.24 4.10
C THR A 528 -29.39 7.85 3.53
N PRO A 529 -29.65 7.74 2.22
CA PRO A 529 -30.91 8.20 1.65
C PRO A 529 -32.08 7.35 2.18
N ASP A 530 -33.25 7.96 2.32
CA ASP A 530 -34.49 7.27 2.69
C ASP A 530 -35.09 6.56 1.48
N ASN A 531 -34.48 5.44 1.10
CA ASN A 531 -34.97 4.52 0.09
C ASN A 531 -34.43 3.10 0.36
N GLU A 532 -34.93 2.12 -0.38
CA GLU A 532 -34.57 0.69 -0.21
C GLU A 532 -33.05 0.47 -0.27
N GLN A 533 -32.34 1.14 -1.18
CA GLN A 533 -30.89 1.04 -1.29
C GLN A 533 -30.18 1.59 -0.05
N GLY A 534 -30.59 2.76 0.45
CA GLY A 534 -30.00 3.37 1.63
C GLY A 534 -30.20 2.50 2.87
N GLN A 535 -31.40 1.98 3.07
CA GLN A 535 -31.73 1.07 4.18
C GLN A 535 -30.90 -0.22 4.11
N ARG A 536 -30.78 -0.82 2.92
CA ARG A 536 -29.99 -2.03 2.71
C ARG A 536 -28.51 -1.83 3.02
N LEU A 537 -27.91 -0.74 2.53
CA LEU A 537 -26.49 -0.44 2.80
C LEU A 537 -26.22 -0.02 4.25
N ALA A 538 -27.15 0.69 4.88
CA ALA A 538 -27.08 0.97 6.32
C ALA A 538 -27.10 -0.34 7.13
N SER A 539 -27.92 -1.32 6.74
CA SER A 539 -27.97 -2.63 7.39
C SER A 539 -26.68 -3.43 7.21
N VAL A 540 -26.10 -3.43 6.00
CA VAL A 540 -24.81 -4.11 5.72
C VAL A 540 -23.69 -3.48 6.55
N PHE A 541 -23.60 -2.14 6.53
CA PHE A 541 -22.64 -1.41 7.35
C PHE A 541 -22.80 -1.75 8.83
N SER A 542 -24.04 -1.66 9.34
CA SER A 542 -24.31 -1.82 10.78
C SER A 542 -23.98 -3.21 11.27
N LYS A 543 -24.35 -4.24 10.49
CA LYS A 543 -24.02 -5.64 10.77
C LYS A 543 -22.51 -5.85 10.82
N ARG A 544 -21.79 -5.39 9.78
CA ARG A 544 -20.34 -5.59 9.69
C ARG A 544 -19.58 -4.81 10.76
N TRP A 545 -19.96 -3.57 11.04
CA TRP A 545 -19.34 -2.73 12.05
C TRP A 545 -19.49 -3.33 13.46
N SER A 546 -20.69 -3.78 13.79
CA SER A 546 -20.98 -4.42 15.08
C SER A 546 -20.21 -5.75 15.24
N GLN A 547 -20.07 -6.53 14.16
CA GLN A 547 -19.28 -7.78 14.17
C GLN A 547 -17.79 -7.54 14.46
N LEU A 548 -17.25 -6.38 14.07
CA LEU A 548 -15.88 -6.00 14.38
C LEU A 548 -15.75 -5.46 15.82
N GLY A 549 -16.87 -5.17 16.50
CA GLY A 549 -16.89 -4.58 17.84
C GLY A 549 -16.93 -3.05 17.84
N GLY A 550 -17.38 -2.43 16.75
CA GLY A 550 -17.58 -0.98 16.67
C GLY A 550 -18.99 -0.55 17.08
N ASP A 551 -19.11 0.67 17.61
CA ASP A 551 -20.35 1.28 18.04
C ASP A 551 -20.91 2.22 16.95
N ILE A 552 -22.24 2.19 16.78
CA ILE A 552 -22.97 3.16 15.95
C ILE A 552 -23.63 4.16 16.90
N ILE A 553 -23.16 5.41 16.88
CA ILE A 553 -23.63 6.43 17.80
C ILE A 553 -25.03 6.90 17.41
N HIS A 554 -25.18 7.34 16.16
CA HIS A 554 -26.46 7.69 15.56
C HIS A 554 -26.52 7.24 14.11
N SER A 555 -27.73 6.87 13.68
CA SER A 555 -28.08 6.63 12.29
C SER A 555 -29.23 7.56 11.90
N GLN A 556 -29.12 8.24 10.77
CA GLN A 556 -30.16 9.12 10.23
C GLN A 556 -30.36 8.85 8.74
N THR A 557 -31.55 9.17 8.26
CA THR A 557 -31.86 9.17 6.84
C THR A 557 -32.10 10.59 6.32
N TYR A 558 -31.91 10.78 5.02
CA TYR A 558 -32.25 12.03 4.33
C TYR A 558 -33.12 11.75 3.10
N SER A 559 -34.01 12.66 2.76
CA SER A 559 -34.81 12.51 1.54
C SER A 559 -33.92 12.73 0.30
N PRO A 560 -33.85 11.79 -0.65
CA PRO A 560 -33.03 11.96 -1.84
C PRO A 560 -33.61 12.95 -2.85
N LYS A 561 -34.83 13.45 -2.62
CA LYS A 561 -35.61 14.30 -3.55
C LYS A 561 -35.50 15.80 -3.25
N VAL A 562 -34.91 16.18 -2.12
CA VAL A 562 -34.81 17.58 -1.66
C VAL A 562 -33.35 17.98 -1.49
N THR A 563 -33.07 19.28 -1.43
CA THR A 563 -31.72 19.84 -1.20
C THR A 563 -31.49 20.30 0.24
N GLU A 564 -32.51 20.19 1.10
CA GLU A 564 -32.46 20.61 2.51
C GLU A 564 -31.83 19.52 3.40
N TYR A 565 -30.50 19.43 3.38
CA TYR A 565 -29.75 18.45 4.20
C TYR A 565 -29.41 18.94 5.62
N GLY A 566 -29.71 20.20 5.95
CA GLY A 566 -29.46 20.77 7.27
C GLY A 566 -30.12 19.99 8.42
N PRO A 567 -31.46 19.79 8.40
CA PRO A 567 -32.16 19.05 9.46
C PRO A 567 -31.65 17.62 9.72
N PRO A 568 -31.47 16.74 8.70
CA PRO A 568 -30.95 15.39 8.95
C PRO A 568 -29.51 15.40 9.48
N VAL A 569 -28.66 16.36 9.06
CA VAL A 569 -27.31 16.51 9.60
C VAL A 569 -27.33 16.99 11.05
N LYS A 570 -28.19 17.95 11.42
CA LYS A 570 -28.35 18.39 12.82
C LYS A 570 -28.76 17.23 13.73
N ARG A 571 -29.74 16.43 13.32
CA ARG A 571 -30.17 15.22 14.06
C ARG A 571 -29.05 14.20 14.18
N LEU A 572 -28.28 13.97 13.11
CA LEU A 572 -27.15 13.03 13.12
C LEU A 572 -26.10 13.46 14.15
N LEU A 573 -25.81 14.75 14.21
CA LEU A 573 -24.85 15.36 15.14
C LEU A 573 -25.45 15.65 16.53
N GLY A 574 -26.70 15.25 16.80
CA GLY A 574 -27.36 15.46 18.10
C GLY A 574 -27.50 16.93 18.52
N ILE A 575 -27.55 17.86 17.55
CA ILE A 575 -27.71 19.29 17.79
C ILE A 575 -29.19 19.55 18.11
N LYS A 576 -29.48 20.07 19.31
CA LYS A 576 -30.85 20.41 19.73
C LYS A 576 -31.38 21.57 18.89
N GLU A 577 -32.61 21.45 18.39
CA GLU A 577 -33.34 22.57 17.80
C GLU A 577 -33.79 23.50 18.92
N ASP A 578 -33.27 24.72 18.96
CA ASP A 578 -33.77 25.77 19.84
C ASP A 578 -35.00 26.41 19.17
N PRO A 579 -36.22 26.33 19.74
CA PRO A 579 -37.44 26.84 19.10
C PRO A 579 -37.42 28.36 18.83
N LYS A 580 -36.45 29.10 19.39
CA LYS A 580 -36.33 30.56 19.26
C LYS A 580 -35.24 31.03 18.28
N ALA A 581 -34.48 30.12 17.66
CA ALA A 581 -33.31 30.47 16.84
C ALA A 581 -33.63 30.91 15.40
N GLN A 582 -34.89 31.21 15.07
CA GLN A 582 -35.28 31.59 13.71
C GLN A 582 -34.85 33.03 13.33
N ASP A 583 -34.46 33.87 14.30
CA ASP A 583 -34.14 35.29 14.09
C ASP A 583 -32.79 35.76 14.68
N SER A 584 -31.90 34.85 15.09
CA SER A 584 -30.65 35.25 15.75
C SER A 584 -29.40 34.89 14.93
N GLU A 585 -28.65 35.91 14.47
CA GLU A 585 -27.28 35.85 13.92
C GLU A 585 -26.23 35.35 14.95
N THR A 586 -26.61 34.46 15.86
CA THR A 586 -25.67 33.87 16.82
C THR A 586 -24.97 32.68 16.18
N PRO A 587 -23.63 32.61 16.21
CA PRO A 587 -22.89 31.44 15.78
C PRO A 587 -23.40 30.20 16.55
N TYR A 588 -23.82 29.18 15.81
CA TYR A 588 -24.24 27.89 16.37
C TYR A 588 -23.17 27.38 17.35
N PRO A 589 -23.58 26.75 18.47
CA PRO A 589 -22.62 26.28 19.46
C PRO A 589 -21.59 25.37 18.80
N GLU A 590 -20.31 25.69 19.01
CA GLU A 590 -19.21 24.75 18.76
C GLU A 590 -19.58 23.41 19.40
N LEU A 591 -19.23 22.30 18.75
CA LEU A 591 -19.35 20.98 19.37
C LEU A 591 -18.45 20.98 20.61
N GLU A 592 -18.98 21.39 21.77
CA GLU A 592 -18.25 21.39 23.03
C GLU A 592 -17.74 19.98 23.29
N GLU A 593 -16.49 19.89 23.79
CA GLU A 593 -15.81 18.66 24.16
C GLU A 593 -16.65 17.83 25.16
N GLY A 594 -17.60 17.02 24.67
CA GLY A 594 -18.42 16.25 25.60
C GLY A 594 -19.62 15.45 25.11
N ARG A 595 -20.24 15.71 23.94
CA ARG A 595 -21.55 15.06 23.65
C ARG A 595 -21.66 14.03 22.52
N ILE A 596 -20.77 14.02 21.51
CA ILE A 596 -20.68 12.88 20.59
C ILE A 596 -19.22 12.63 20.29
N ARG A 597 -18.63 11.70 21.04
CA ARG A 597 -17.32 11.17 20.67
C ARG A 597 -17.54 10.21 19.50
N THR A 598 -17.29 10.66 18.27
CA THR A 598 -17.35 9.84 17.06
C THR A 598 -16.04 9.97 16.30
N ASP A 599 -15.68 8.93 15.54
CA ASP A 599 -14.41 8.88 14.83
C ASP A 599 -14.62 9.17 13.33
N PHE A 600 -15.77 8.75 12.77
CA PHE A 600 -16.10 8.98 11.35
C PHE A 600 -17.60 8.96 11.05
N ILE A 601 -17.95 9.36 9.83
CA ILE A 601 -19.30 9.28 9.27
C ILE A 601 -19.28 8.34 8.07
N PHE A 602 -20.16 7.34 8.04
CA PHE A 602 -20.48 6.58 6.84
C PHE A 602 -21.63 7.28 6.11
N LEU A 603 -21.38 7.68 4.87
CA LEU A 603 -22.31 8.42 4.01
C LEU A 603 -22.59 7.62 2.74
N VAL A 604 -23.85 7.45 2.38
CA VAL A 604 -24.24 7.01 1.03
C VAL A 604 -24.86 8.21 0.33
N ALA A 605 -24.26 8.70 -0.76
CA ALA A 605 -24.76 9.87 -1.49
C ALA A 605 -24.28 9.87 -2.95
N THR A 606 -25.01 10.54 -3.84
CA THR A 606 -24.50 10.93 -5.17
C THR A 606 -23.57 12.15 -5.06
N PRO A 607 -22.77 12.50 -6.09
CA PRO A 607 -21.84 13.64 -5.98
C PRO A 607 -22.54 14.96 -5.60
N PRO A 608 -23.67 15.36 -6.23
CA PRO A 608 -24.38 16.59 -5.83
C PRO A 608 -24.89 16.57 -4.39
N GLN A 609 -25.41 15.42 -3.93
CA GLN A 609 -25.90 15.25 -2.57
C GLN A 609 -24.74 15.32 -1.57
N ALA A 610 -23.62 14.65 -1.86
CA ALA A 610 -22.47 14.60 -1.00
C ALA A 610 -21.82 15.97 -0.81
N ARG A 611 -21.73 16.78 -1.87
CA ARG A 611 -21.22 18.17 -1.79
C ARG A 611 -22.06 19.00 -0.82
N LEU A 612 -23.38 18.98 -0.97
CA LEU A 612 -24.29 19.71 -0.09
C LEU A 612 -24.25 19.20 1.36
N ILE A 613 -24.25 17.89 1.56
CA ILE A 613 -24.14 17.27 2.89
C ILE A 613 -22.80 17.62 3.54
N LYS A 614 -21.69 17.54 2.80
CA LYS A 614 -20.35 17.86 3.33
C LYS A 614 -20.23 19.35 3.67
N SER A 615 -20.83 20.23 2.89
CA SER A 615 -20.95 21.65 3.22
C SER A 615 -21.77 21.90 4.49
N MET A 616 -22.85 21.15 4.71
CA MET A 616 -23.59 21.19 5.99
C MET A 616 -22.77 20.64 7.17
N LEU A 617 -22.02 19.55 6.98
CA LEU A 617 -21.12 19.03 8.02
C LEU A 617 -20.04 20.06 8.39
N ASN A 618 -19.48 20.76 7.41
CA ASN A 618 -18.52 21.84 7.65
C ASN A 618 -19.17 23.00 8.41
N TYR A 619 -20.38 23.39 8.01
CA TYR A 619 -21.16 24.46 8.68
C TYR A 619 -21.44 24.15 10.15
N PHE A 620 -21.77 22.89 10.49
CA PHE A 620 -21.99 22.45 11.88
C PHE A 620 -20.71 21.98 12.60
N ASN A 621 -19.53 22.47 12.19
CA ASN A 621 -18.23 22.16 12.81
C ASN A 621 -17.84 20.66 12.85
N ALA A 622 -18.50 19.81 12.06
CA ALA A 622 -18.19 18.39 11.89
C ALA A 622 -17.25 18.12 10.69
N GLY A 623 -16.72 19.18 10.06
CA GLY A 623 -15.85 19.06 8.88
C GLY A 623 -14.55 18.28 9.10
N LYS A 624 -14.06 18.22 10.35
CA LYS A 624 -12.86 17.48 10.76
C LYS A 624 -13.06 15.95 10.78
N LEU A 625 -14.31 15.47 10.85
CA LEU A 625 -14.59 14.05 10.83
C LEU A 625 -14.31 13.49 9.43
N THR A 626 -13.60 12.35 9.39
CA THR A 626 -13.44 11.59 8.16
C THR A 626 -14.83 11.12 7.70
N VAL A 627 -15.16 11.37 6.43
CA VAL A 627 -16.38 10.85 5.82
C VAL A 627 -15.98 9.70 4.93
N TYR A 628 -16.54 8.53 5.17
CA TYR A 628 -16.36 7.35 4.34
C TYR A 628 -17.61 7.14 3.49
N SER A 629 -17.44 6.84 2.21
CA SER A 629 -18.55 6.61 1.27
C SER A 629 -18.28 5.47 0.29
N THR A 630 -19.31 5.05 -0.43
CA THR A 630 -19.19 4.11 -1.55
C THR A 630 -18.76 4.85 -2.82
N SER A 631 -18.48 4.11 -3.91
CA SER A 631 -18.13 4.70 -5.22
C SER A 631 -19.17 5.68 -5.76
N LYS A 632 -20.42 5.61 -5.29
CA LYS A 632 -21.54 6.49 -5.70
C LYS A 632 -21.27 7.98 -5.46
N VAL A 633 -20.35 8.31 -4.55
CA VAL A 633 -19.96 9.69 -4.24
C VAL A 633 -19.16 10.35 -5.37
N TYR A 634 -18.59 9.55 -6.27
CA TYR A 634 -17.71 10.02 -7.34
C TYR A 634 -18.32 9.74 -8.71
N SER A 635 -18.36 10.78 -9.55
CA SER A 635 -18.92 10.71 -10.91
C SER A 635 -18.13 9.80 -11.85
N GLY A 636 -16.87 9.50 -11.51
CA GLY A 636 -15.92 8.74 -12.34
C GLY A 636 -14.98 9.62 -13.17
N HIS A 637 -15.08 10.95 -13.07
CA HIS A 637 -14.16 11.89 -13.69
C HIS A 637 -13.88 13.04 -12.73
N GLU A 638 -12.67 13.60 -12.78
CA GLU A 638 -12.31 14.71 -11.90
C GLU A 638 -13.12 15.96 -12.23
N ASN A 639 -13.68 16.59 -11.19
CA ASN A 639 -14.27 17.92 -11.29
C ASN A 639 -13.81 18.77 -10.09
N PRO A 640 -12.56 19.28 -10.10
CA PRO A 640 -11.95 19.90 -8.92
C PRO A 640 -12.71 21.13 -8.39
N ILE A 641 -13.43 21.83 -9.27
CA ILE A 641 -14.23 23.00 -8.91
C ILE A 641 -15.44 22.58 -8.07
N GLU A 642 -16.25 21.64 -8.58
CA GLU A 642 -17.45 21.20 -7.87
C GLU A 642 -17.14 20.26 -6.70
N ASP A 643 -16.11 19.43 -6.83
CA ASP A 643 -15.75 18.42 -5.83
C ASP A 643 -14.89 18.99 -4.70
N ARG A 644 -14.54 20.28 -4.74
CA ARG A 644 -13.78 20.95 -3.67
C ARG A 644 -14.41 20.73 -2.30
N ASP A 645 -15.74 20.79 -2.24
CA ASP A 645 -16.52 20.59 -1.01
C ASP A 645 -16.41 19.16 -0.46
N LEU A 646 -16.03 18.18 -1.28
CA LEU A 646 -15.82 16.79 -0.87
C LEU A 646 -14.49 16.55 -0.16
N SER A 647 -13.62 17.56 -0.01
CA SER A 647 -12.30 17.40 0.59
C SER A 647 -12.33 16.67 1.94
N GLY A 648 -11.44 15.69 2.11
CA GLY A 648 -11.36 14.81 3.28
C GLY A 648 -12.35 13.63 3.27
N LEU A 649 -13.21 13.51 2.25
CA LEU A 649 -14.04 12.34 2.04
C LEU A 649 -13.22 11.22 1.39
N VAL A 650 -13.35 10.01 1.93
CA VAL A 650 -12.69 8.79 1.48
C VAL A 650 -13.72 7.85 0.88
N PHE A 651 -13.42 7.26 -0.27
CA PHE A 651 -14.25 6.24 -0.91
C PHE A 651 -13.36 5.21 -1.60
N CYS A 652 -13.94 4.08 -1.97
CA CYS A 652 -13.23 3.03 -2.71
C CYS A 652 -13.96 2.74 -4.01
N ASP A 653 -13.19 2.55 -5.07
CA ASP A 653 -13.69 2.48 -6.44
C ASP A 653 -12.79 1.59 -7.31
N ILE A 654 -13.21 1.38 -8.55
CA ILE A 654 -12.45 0.59 -9.50
C ILE A 654 -11.12 1.28 -9.86
N PRO A 655 -10.01 0.53 -9.97
CA PRO A 655 -8.71 1.10 -10.27
C PRO A 655 -8.62 1.76 -11.65
N TRP A 656 -9.49 1.41 -12.60
CA TRP A 656 -9.48 1.97 -13.96
C TRP A 656 -9.71 3.49 -14.00
N LEU A 657 -10.35 4.05 -12.97
CA LEU A 657 -10.65 5.49 -12.89
C LEU A 657 -9.44 6.36 -12.51
N PHE A 658 -8.32 5.76 -12.10
CA PHE A 658 -7.19 6.48 -11.50
C PHE A 658 -5.89 6.38 -12.31
N GLU A 659 -5.98 6.13 -13.62
CA GLU A 659 -4.85 6.06 -14.57
C GLU A 659 -3.59 5.39 -14.00
N SER A 660 -3.75 4.14 -13.57
CA SER A 660 -2.65 3.40 -12.95
C SER A 660 -1.81 2.66 -14.00
N GLU A 661 -0.49 2.91 -14.02
CA GLU A 661 0.51 2.16 -14.81
C GLU A 661 0.57 0.66 -14.47
N THR A 662 -0.19 0.19 -13.47
CA THR A 662 -0.21 -1.21 -13.01
C THR A 662 -1.35 -2.04 -13.57
N LEU A 663 -2.26 -1.48 -14.38
CA LEU A 663 -3.35 -2.24 -15.00
C LEU A 663 -2.97 -2.74 -16.40
N ASP A 664 -3.26 -4.01 -16.70
CA ASP A 664 -3.10 -4.61 -18.02
C ASP A 664 -4.33 -4.32 -18.89
N ALA A 665 -4.53 -3.03 -19.17
CA ALA A 665 -5.69 -2.50 -19.86
C ALA A 665 -5.33 -1.23 -20.61
N PRO A 666 -6.10 -0.81 -21.62
CA PRO A 666 -5.93 0.51 -22.21
C PRO A 666 -6.23 1.58 -21.15
N SER A 667 -5.51 2.71 -21.21
CA SER A 667 -5.81 3.85 -20.33
C SER A 667 -7.23 4.33 -20.59
N LEU A 668 -7.90 4.81 -19.54
CA LEU A 668 -9.27 5.27 -19.67
C LEU A 668 -9.35 6.48 -20.62
N GLY A 669 -8.38 7.40 -20.58
CA GLY A 669 -8.26 8.51 -21.52
C GLY A 669 -8.28 8.05 -22.98
N THR A 670 -7.46 7.07 -23.36
CA THR A 670 -7.40 6.54 -24.73
C THR A 670 -8.70 5.85 -25.14
N VAL A 671 -9.40 5.17 -24.22
CA VAL A 671 -10.73 4.61 -24.49
C VAL A 671 -11.75 5.72 -24.74
N LEU A 672 -11.67 6.81 -23.98
CA LEU A 672 -12.61 7.92 -24.05
C LEU A 672 -12.45 8.79 -25.30
N GLU A 673 -11.24 8.91 -25.84
CA GLU A 673 -10.96 9.66 -27.09
C GLU A 673 -11.80 9.21 -28.27
N ASN A 674 -12.10 7.92 -28.36
CA ASN A 674 -12.87 7.31 -29.46
C ASN A 674 -14.19 6.69 -28.97
N TRP A 675 -14.74 7.21 -27.87
CA TRP A 675 -15.91 6.62 -27.23
C TRP A 675 -17.19 6.79 -28.05
N GLN A 676 -17.76 5.67 -28.49
CA GLN A 676 -19.06 5.62 -29.19
C GLN A 676 -20.14 4.92 -28.35
N GLY A 677 -19.85 4.64 -27.08
CA GLY A 677 -20.75 3.92 -26.18
C GLY A 677 -21.77 4.81 -25.45
N PRO A 678 -22.52 4.24 -24.50
CA PRO A 678 -23.46 4.98 -23.64
C PRO A 678 -22.75 6.07 -22.82
N SER A 679 -23.50 6.94 -22.15
CA SER A 679 -22.93 7.96 -21.26
C SER A 679 -21.81 7.41 -20.36
N THR A 680 -20.75 8.19 -20.14
CA THR A 680 -19.60 7.85 -19.28
C THR A 680 -20.00 7.53 -17.84
N HIS A 681 -21.22 7.87 -17.41
CA HIS A 681 -21.80 7.38 -16.15
C HIS A 681 -21.80 5.84 -16.03
N PHE A 682 -21.83 5.12 -17.16
CA PHE A 682 -21.78 3.67 -17.21
C PHE A 682 -20.36 3.09 -17.28
N ILE A 683 -19.31 3.89 -17.08
CA ILE A 683 -17.93 3.42 -17.25
C ILE A 683 -17.58 2.23 -16.35
N ARG A 684 -18.19 2.14 -15.16
CA ARG A 684 -18.00 0.98 -14.27
C ARG A 684 -18.61 -0.30 -14.84
N LEU A 685 -19.72 -0.21 -15.59
CA LEU A 685 -20.28 -1.35 -16.33
C LEU A 685 -19.47 -1.69 -17.56
N THR A 686 -18.87 -0.70 -18.22
CA THR A 686 -17.87 -0.95 -19.27
C THR A 686 -16.68 -1.72 -18.70
N ALA A 687 -16.18 -1.31 -17.52
CA ALA A 687 -15.11 -2.01 -16.80
C ALA A 687 -15.51 -3.46 -16.44
N LEU A 688 -16.76 -3.66 -15.99
CA LEU A 688 -17.33 -4.99 -15.73
C LEU A 688 -17.30 -5.86 -16.99
N GLY A 689 -17.70 -5.32 -18.15
CA GLY A 689 -17.64 -6.06 -19.41
C GLY A 689 -16.22 -6.42 -19.83
N PHE A 690 -15.26 -5.49 -19.64
CA PHE A 690 -13.84 -5.73 -19.92
C PHE A 690 -13.29 -6.88 -19.06
N ASP A 691 -13.50 -6.82 -17.75
CA ASP A 691 -13.06 -7.87 -16.83
C ASP A 691 -13.84 -9.16 -17.01
N ALA A 692 -15.14 -9.13 -17.32
CA ALA A 692 -15.92 -10.34 -17.52
C ALA A 692 -15.38 -11.18 -18.67
N TYR A 693 -14.97 -10.53 -19.75
CA TYR A 693 -14.32 -11.19 -20.88
C TYR A 693 -12.96 -11.79 -20.48
N ASN A 694 -12.10 -10.98 -19.86
CA ASN A 694 -10.75 -11.42 -19.50
C ASN A 694 -10.71 -12.45 -18.37
N LEU A 695 -11.72 -12.46 -17.49
CA LEU A 695 -11.76 -13.35 -16.33
C LEU A 695 -12.10 -14.80 -16.69
N LEU A 696 -12.86 -15.03 -17.77
CA LEU A 696 -13.30 -16.36 -18.21
C LEU A 696 -12.18 -17.42 -18.20
N PRO A 697 -11.03 -17.22 -18.88
CA PRO A 697 -9.95 -18.21 -18.90
C PRO A 697 -9.28 -18.41 -17.54
N HIS A 698 -9.42 -17.48 -16.60
CA HIS A 698 -8.83 -17.56 -15.26
C HIS A 698 -9.74 -18.25 -14.23
N LEU A 699 -11.03 -18.47 -14.53
CA LEU A 699 -12.00 -19.01 -13.57
C LEU A 699 -11.59 -20.37 -12.98
N PRO A 700 -11.11 -21.37 -13.76
CA PRO A 700 -10.79 -22.67 -13.16
C PRO A 700 -9.57 -22.59 -12.24
N ARG A 701 -8.59 -21.73 -12.55
CA ARG A 701 -7.43 -21.47 -11.68
C ARG A 701 -7.82 -20.74 -10.39
N LEU A 702 -8.68 -19.73 -10.49
CA LEU A 702 -9.24 -19.04 -9.31
C LEU A 702 -10.10 -19.98 -8.45
N GLN A 703 -10.71 -21.00 -9.05
CA GLN A 703 -11.46 -22.02 -8.31
C GLN A 703 -10.54 -23.03 -7.62
N SER A 704 -9.41 -23.41 -8.22
CA SER A 704 -8.50 -24.41 -7.67
C SER A 704 -7.57 -23.85 -6.59
N ASP A 705 -7.18 -22.58 -6.66
CA ASP A 705 -6.37 -21.91 -5.64
C ASP A 705 -7.10 -20.70 -5.02
N ARG A 706 -7.49 -20.82 -3.76
CA ARG A 706 -8.16 -19.75 -2.99
C ARG A 706 -7.28 -18.55 -2.69
N ASN A 707 -5.96 -18.64 -2.90
CA ASN A 707 -5.05 -17.52 -2.76
C ASN A 707 -4.82 -16.77 -4.08
N GLU A 708 -5.25 -17.32 -5.20
CA GLU A 708 -5.10 -16.68 -6.50
C GLU A 708 -6.04 -15.47 -6.61
N ALA A 709 -5.55 -14.43 -7.27
CA ALA A 709 -6.34 -13.25 -7.59
C ALA A 709 -5.95 -12.74 -8.98
N TYR A 710 -6.94 -12.35 -9.76
CA TYR A 710 -6.77 -11.71 -11.05
C TYR A 710 -6.76 -10.19 -10.87
N SER A 711 -5.78 -9.50 -11.47
CA SER A 711 -5.70 -8.03 -11.40
C SER A 711 -6.56 -7.40 -12.50
N GLY A 712 -7.84 -7.15 -12.20
CA GLY A 712 -8.80 -6.57 -13.15
C GLY A 712 -8.92 -5.05 -13.07
N VAL A 713 -9.52 -4.46 -14.10
CA VAL A 713 -9.84 -3.02 -14.14
C VAL A 713 -10.93 -2.64 -13.13
N THR A 714 -11.71 -3.61 -12.65
CA THR A 714 -12.70 -3.47 -11.58
C THR A 714 -12.16 -3.78 -10.17
N GLY A 715 -10.87 -4.11 -10.06
CA GLY A 715 -10.17 -4.39 -8.80
C GLY A 715 -9.43 -5.73 -8.81
N GLY A 716 -8.84 -6.10 -7.66
CA GLY A 716 -8.34 -7.46 -7.45
C GLY A 716 -9.52 -8.44 -7.38
N LEU A 717 -9.61 -9.37 -8.32
CA LEU A 717 -10.70 -10.32 -8.45
C LEU A 717 -10.28 -11.67 -7.87
N SER A 718 -11.07 -12.20 -6.94
CA SER A 718 -10.87 -13.52 -6.33
C SER A 718 -12.20 -14.27 -6.32
N LEU A 719 -12.14 -15.59 -6.16
CA LEU A 719 -13.34 -16.42 -6.13
C LEU A 719 -13.65 -16.91 -4.71
N THR A 720 -14.88 -16.71 -4.25
CA THR A 720 -15.36 -17.28 -2.98
C THR A 720 -15.64 -18.78 -3.14
N ALA A 721 -15.82 -19.48 -2.01
CA ALA A 721 -16.21 -20.89 -2.01
C ALA A 721 -17.54 -21.16 -2.77
N ASN A 722 -18.41 -20.14 -2.86
CA ASN A 722 -19.70 -20.23 -3.55
C ASN A 722 -19.62 -19.83 -5.04
N ARG A 723 -18.41 -19.68 -5.60
CA ARG A 723 -18.14 -19.18 -6.97
C ARG A 723 -18.64 -17.76 -7.20
N HIS A 724 -18.62 -16.92 -6.17
CA HIS A 724 -18.85 -15.48 -6.33
C HIS A 724 -17.52 -14.78 -6.55
N VAL A 725 -17.46 -13.91 -7.55
CA VAL A 725 -16.30 -13.07 -7.80
C VAL A 725 -16.33 -11.92 -6.80
N ARG A 726 -15.37 -11.93 -5.87
CA ARG A 726 -15.15 -10.88 -4.88
C ARG A 726 -14.13 -9.88 -5.42
N ARG A 727 -14.44 -8.60 -5.29
CA ARG A 727 -13.58 -7.48 -5.74
C ARG A 727 -12.82 -6.87 -4.57
N GLN A 728 -11.57 -6.50 -4.81
CA GLN A 728 -10.75 -5.66 -3.93
C GLN A 728 -10.45 -4.34 -4.65
N LEU A 729 -11.09 -3.27 -4.19
CA LEU A 729 -11.04 -1.92 -4.73
C LEU A 729 -9.84 -1.12 -4.22
N VAL A 730 -9.51 -0.06 -4.95
CA VAL A 730 -8.57 0.97 -4.49
C VAL A 730 -9.35 2.08 -3.80
N CYS A 731 -8.81 2.67 -2.73
CA CYS A 731 -9.45 3.82 -2.10
C CYS A 731 -8.75 5.12 -2.45
N ALA A 732 -9.55 6.17 -2.63
CA ALA A 732 -9.12 7.54 -2.83
C ALA A 732 -9.69 8.44 -1.74
N GLU A 733 -9.00 9.54 -1.50
CA GLU A 733 -9.45 10.65 -0.65
C GLU A 733 -9.50 11.91 -1.50
N PHE A 734 -10.62 12.64 -1.46
CA PHE A 734 -10.69 13.95 -2.08
C PHE A 734 -9.75 14.93 -1.38
N LYS A 735 -8.82 15.52 -2.14
CA LYS A 735 -7.92 16.58 -1.71
C LYS A 735 -8.08 17.77 -2.64
N ASN A 736 -8.65 18.86 -2.13
CA ASN A 736 -8.97 20.05 -2.93
C ASN A 736 -9.79 19.73 -4.20
N GLY A 737 -10.74 18.81 -4.08
CA GLY A 737 -11.58 18.37 -5.21
C GLY A 737 -10.97 17.29 -6.12
N HIS A 738 -9.71 16.91 -5.93
CA HIS A 738 -9.10 15.81 -6.67
C HIS A 738 -9.15 14.50 -5.87
N PRO A 739 -9.61 13.38 -6.43
CA PRO A 739 -9.60 12.10 -5.75
C PRO A 739 -8.19 11.48 -5.79
N VAL A 740 -7.43 11.59 -4.69
CA VAL A 740 -6.04 11.11 -4.59
C VAL A 740 -5.99 9.71 -3.98
N LEU A 741 -5.35 8.75 -4.65
CA LEU A 741 -5.19 7.38 -4.18
C LEU A 741 -4.46 7.28 -2.82
N GLN A 742 -4.95 6.42 -1.93
CA GLN A 742 -4.47 6.26 -0.55
C GLN A 742 -3.92 4.86 -0.24
N ARG A 743 -3.49 4.11 -1.27
CA ARG A 743 -3.13 2.66 -1.28
C ARG A 743 -4.34 1.70 -1.21
N LEU A 744 -4.14 0.42 -1.59
CA LEU A 744 -5.15 -0.65 -1.66
C LEU A 744 -5.97 -0.80 -0.36
N SER A 745 -7.24 -1.16 -0.50
CA SER A 745 -8.09 -1.54 0.65
C SER A 745 -7.63 -2.88 1.21
N PRO A 746 -7.41 -3.02 2.52
CA PRO A 746 -7.10 -4.31 3.11
C PRO A 746 -8.30 -5.26 3.02
N ALA A 747 -8.06 -6.48 2.54
CA ALA A 747 -9.03 -7.58 2.52
C ALA A 747 -8.92 -8.35 3.84
N LEU A 748 -9.98 -8.36 4.66
CA LEU A 748 -10.12 -9.38 5.70
C LEU A 748 -10.55 -10.68 5.03
N ARG A 749 -9.79 -11.75 5.26
CA ARG A 749 -10.13 -13.11 4.83
C ARG A 749 -11.03 -13.76 5.87
#